data_AF-A0AAW3J885-F1
#
_entry.id   AF-A0AAW3J885-F1
#
_cell.length_a   1.000
_cell.length_b   1.000
_cell.length_c   1.000
_cell.angle_alpha   90.00
_cell.angle_beta   90.00
_cell.angle_gamma   90.00
#
_symmetry.space_group_name_H-M   'P 1'
#
loop_
_entity.id
_entity.type
_entity.pdbx_description
1 polymer ?
#
loop_
_entity_poly.entity_id
_entity_poly.type
_entity_poly.pdbx_seq_one_letter_code
_entity_poly.pdbx_strand_id
1 'polypeptide(L)'
;MLSVIENSVKFVLKHRYLRMGINYIVISLVFFFFVVAFMIFYKTGVIYYNPTILLHKKTYLWLWENYKTIFIFAVFIEQFMLWLFLFYNKAKTNKSSFQQEEVEKVPLENFVHLWLSEEEMEDLYKKTPQKEKQLRMIRDPESLEVWINTVNDLFIDEIKLFIYEVIRPNFELFSEKELQMLVMFLSFLQENKECPSVTSIYHSDSNKAYKEDMITLNISAYEALSKYVPLLTHSLNVAKNAVKIIELEKISVSKKKKIIPQSILASLAHDLGKIERYNSQVTTNKDYVKRVKELPHQEISSMIVNEIGYIGIKMDDEYIKEIARVVKMHHTPINKDDLLLYILIQADWATRNKEKLYCIEQIKNEAKKKNEQEAKEVIEKNTKTTQQESIETKTIHIAEFENRSSSEVLGLKNKDSYIAMLNLTRETRKNTIKEFAIFFKDIPLKYIHNDSLLVFLKEKGMADVETILYKLQNALKDKHTIAYLSLKGIDNAYKAINVLQKALFSNNGEIINAEDFIEAEKDTLGKKEENIVIPSDFQDKIKNAKESLTTIGPSKKSDIKESAFECDKFAEAIFSQIREKVGEPFSGSSSFCAVPYKTRSRILVSSQFFISLIEEVSKCSRGEAIKRANYFVKYYGSKDSNPRYIYDINVTKGYYTSIYFLVENGKKFEYICVPFDRKALNIDNAKMDYYTKKETLKNIKIEQFMQF
;
A
#
# COMPACT_ATOMS: atom_id res chain seq x y z
N MET A 1 30.02 -33.57 -38.95
CA MET A 1 30.45 -32.36 -39.68
C MET A 1 29.29 -31.35 -39.82
N LEU A 2 28.11 -31.78 -40.32
CA LEU A 2 26.90 -30.94 -40.39
C LEU A 2 26.41 -30.39 -39.04
N SER A 3 26.46 -31.19 -37.95
CA SER A 3 26.05 -30.71 -36.62
C SER A 3 26.98 -29.64 -36.04
N VAL A 4 28.27 -29.68 -36.38
CA VAL A 4 29.24 -28.66 -35.97
C VAL A 4 28.98 -27.37 -36.73
N ILE A 5 28.73 -27.45 -38.03
CA ILE A 5 28.34 -26.29 -38.86
C ILE A 5 27.03 -25.68 -38.35
N GLU A 6 26.02 -26.51 -38.05
CA GLU A 6 24.73 -26.04 -37.55
C GLU A 6 24.84 -25.35 -36.17
N ASN A 7 25.64 -25.92 -35.27
CA ASN A 7 25.90 -25.32 -33.96
C ASN A 7 26.71 -24.02 -34.06
N SER A 8 27.69 -23.96 -34.97
CA SER A 8 28.43 -22.72 -35.26
C SER A 8 27.52 -21.64 -35.85
N VAL A 9 26.61 -21.99 -36.77
CA VAL A 9 25.64 -21.05 -37.34
C VAL A 9 24.66 -20.55 -36.27
N LYS A 10 24.13 -21.44 -35.41
CA LYS A 10 23.27 -21.04 -34.28
C LYS A 10 23.99 -20.12 -33.30
N PHE A 11 25.26 -20.40 -33.01
CA PHE A 11 26.10 -19.56 -32.15
C PHE A 11 26.30 -18.16 -32.73
N VAL A 12 26.62 -18.08 -34.04
CA VAL A 12 26.78 -16.81 -34.76
C VAL A 12 25.49 -15.99 -34.78
N LEU A 13 24.35 -16.64 -35.01
CA LEU A 13 23.04 -15.97 -35.06
C LEU A 13 22.61 -15.44 -33.68
N LYS A 14 23.03 -16.07 -32.58
CA LYS A 14 22.72 -15.66 -31.20
C LYS A 14 23.55 -14.45 -30.75
N HIS A 15 24.77 -14.26 -31.26
CA HIS A 15 25.68 -13.20 -30.81
C HIS A 15 25.72 -12.01 -31.78
N ARG A 16 25.03 -10.91 -31.41
CA ARG A 16 24.86 -9.69 -32.22
C ARG A 16 26.17 -9.09 -32.76
N TYR A 17 27.21 -8.97 -31.94
CA TYR A 17 28.50 -8.39 -32.34
C TYR A 17 29.27 -9.29 -33.31
N LEU A 18 29.20 -10.61 -33.10
CA LEU A 18 29.84 -11.59 -34.00
C LEU A 18 29.17 -11.55 -35.38
N ARG A 19 27.83 -11.48 -35.43
CA ARG A 19 27.06 -11.31 -36.67
C ARG A 19 27.40 -10.01 -37.40
N MET A 20 27.55 -8.91 -36.67
CA MET A 20 27.98 -7.63 -37.27
C MET A 20 29.39 -7.72 -37.86
N GLY A 21 30.34 -8.34 -37.15
CA GLY A 21 31.70 -8.54 -37.65
C GLY A 21 31.74 -9.41 -38.91
N ILE A 22 31.00 -10.52 -38.94
CA ILE A 22 30.92 -11.40 -40.11
C ILE A 22 30.29 -10.69 -41.31
N ASN A 23 29.18 -9.96 -41.10
CA ASN A 23 28.55 -9.19 -42.18
C ASN A 23 29.50 -8.11 -42.72
N TYR A 24 30.27 -7.45 -41.87
CA TYR A 24 31.27 -6.49 -42.31
C TYR A 24 32.35 -7.16 -43.18
N ILE A 25 32.88 -8.31 -42.78
CA ILE A 25 33.88 -9.05 -43.56
C ILE A 25 33.32 -9.41 -44.94
N VAL A 26 32.08 -9.89 -45.02
CA VAL A 26 31.42 -10.24 -46.28
C VAL A 26 31.25 -9.01 -47.18
N ILE A 27 30.74 -7.90 -46.63
CA ILE A 27 30.54 -6.65 -47.39
C ILE A 27 31.88 -6.07 -47.86
N SER A 28 32.91 -6.09 -47.01
CA SER A 28 34.27 -5.67 -47.34
C SER A 28 34.84 -6.47 -48.51
N LEU A 29 34.69 -7.80 -48.48
CA LEU A 29 35.12 -8.66 -49.58
C LEU A 29 34.36 -8.35 -50.88
N VAL A 30 33.03 -8.18 -50.82
CA VAL A 30 32.22 -7.84 -52.00
C VAL A 30 32.63 -6.47 -52.57
N PHE A 31 32.84 -5.47 -51.71
CA PHE A 31 33.30 -4.14 -52.10
C PHE A 31 34.69 -4.19 -52.76
N PHE A 32 35.61 -4.95 -52.18
CA PHE A 32 36.95 -5.16 -52.74
C PHE A 32 36.89 -5.77 -54.14
N PHE A 33 36.10 -6.83 -54.34
CA PHE A 33 35.93 -7.44 -55.67
C PHE A 33 35.24 -6.49 -56.66
N PHE A 34 34.31 -5.66 -56.19
CA PHE A 34 33.68 -4.62 -57.01
C PHE A 34 34.70 -3.57 -57.48
N VAL A 35 35.58 -3.09 -56.59
CA VAL A 35 36.66 -2.16 -56.95
C VAL A 35 37.60 -2.79 -57.97
N VAL A 36 37.99 -4.04 -57.78
CA VAL A 36 38.84 -4.78 -58.73
C VAL A 36 38.15 -4.90 -60.10
N ALA A 37 36.87 -5.28 -60.14
CA ALA A 37 36.11 -5.39 -61.38
C ALA A 37 35.94 -4.03 -62.09
N PHE A 38 35.64 -2.98 -61.33
CA PHE A 38 35.55 -1.61 -61.84
C PHE A 38 36.87 -1.14 -62.45
N MET A 39 38.01 -1.44 -61.82
CA MET A 39 39.32 -1.06 -62.33
C MET A 39 39.69 -1.79 -63.63
N ILE A 40 39.32 -3.07 -63.73
CA ILE A 40 39.48 -3.85 -64.96
C ILE A 40 38.60 -3.24 -66.07
N PHE A 41 37.35 -2.91 -65.75
CA PHE A 41 36.40 -2.29 -66.68
C PHE A 41 36.88 -0.91 -67.16
N TYR A 42 37.30 -0.03 -66.26
CA TYR A 42 37.74 1.33 -66.57
C TYR A 42 38.86 1.35 -67.63
N LYS A 43 39.76 0.36 -67.63
CA LYS A 43 40.87 0.29 -68.59
C LYS A 43 40.53 -0.47 -69.87
N THR A 44 39.77 -1.55 -69.77
CA THR A 44 39.51 -2.43 -70.92
C THR A 44 38.27 -2.03 -71.71
N GLY A 45 37.37 -1.24 -71.12
CA GLY A 45 36.06 -0.89 -71.69
C GLY A 45 35.09 -2.09 -71.81
N VAL A 46 35.50 -3.27 -71.33
CA VAL A 46 34.76 -4.53 -71.48
C VAL A 46 34.41 -5.05 -70.09
N ILE A 47 33.13 -5.33 -69.85
CA ILE A 47 32.68 -5.98 -68.62
C ILE A 47 33.01 -7.47 -68.72
N TYR A 48 34.18 -7.86 -68.20
CA TYR A 48 34.55 -9.28 -68.11
C TYR A 48 33.82 -9.94 -66.94
N TYR A 49 32.80 -10.74 -67.26
CA TYR A 49 32.08 -11.61 -66.30
C TYR A 49 32.81 -12.94 -66.02
N ASN A 50 34.13 -13.02 -66.21
CA ASN A 50 34.86 -14.26 -65.92
C ASN A 50 35.45 -14.21 -64.49
N PRO A 51 34.87 -14.96 -63.53
CA PRO A 51 35.30 -14.94 -62.13
C PRO A 51 36.73 -15.48 -61.92
N THR A 52 37.29 -16.23 -62.88
CA THR A 52 38.66 -16.75 -62.74
C THR A 52 39.72 -15.65 -62.81
N ILE A 53 39.44 -14.56 -63.53
CA ILE A 53 40.35 -13.41 -63.65
C ILE A 53 40.43 -12.64 -62.32
N LEU A 54 39.31 -12.55 -61.61
CA LEU A 54 39.22 -11.93 -60.29
C LEU A 54 39.98 -12.71 -59.22
N LEU A 55 40.27 -14.00 -59.42
CA LEU A 55 41.00 -14.84 -58.45
C LEU A 55 42.46 -15.10 -58.86
N HIS A 56 42.91 -14.57 -59.99
CA HIS A 56 44.24 -14.85 -60.53
C HIS A 56 45.31 -13.90 -59.96
N LYS A 57 46.38 -14.44 -59.36
CA LYS A 57 47.45 -13.66 -58.70
C LYS A 57 48.06 -12.57 -59.59
N LYS A 58 48.26 -12.84 -60.88
CA LYS A 58 48.84 -11.87 -61.84
C LYS A 58 47.99 -10.61 -62.01
N THR A 59 46.66 -10.72 -61.89
CA THR A 59 45.73 -9.58 -61.97
C THR A 59 46.01 -8.59 -60.84
N TYR A 60 46.19 -9.09 -59.62
CA TYR A 60 46.45 -8.26 -58.45
C TYR A 60 47.83 -7.59 -58.48
N LEU A 61 48.87 -8.30 -58.95
CA LEU A 61 50.21 -7.73 -59.10
C LEU A 61 50.21 -6.56 -60.10
N TRP A 62 49.57 -6.75 -61.25
CA TRP A 62 49.46 -5.70 -62.26
C TRP A 62 48.62 -4.52 -61.78
N LEU A 63 47.50 -4.78 -61.08
CA LEU A 63 46.65 -3.73 -60.50
C LEU A 63 47.39 -2.93 -59.43
N TRP A 64 48.23 -3.59 -58.63
CA TRP A 64 49.05 -2.95 -57.61
C TRP A 64 50.13 -2.05 -58.22
N GLU A 65 50.84 -2.50 -59.24
CA GLU A 65 51.90 -1.70 -59.89
C GLU A 65 51.36 -0.44 -60.57
N ASN A 66 50.17 -0.53 -61.18
CA ASN A 66 49.62 0.55 -61.99
C ASN A 66 48.65 1.47 -61.22
N TYR A 67 48.00 0.98 -60.16
CA TYR A 67 46.88 1.67 -59.50
C TYR A 67 46.92 1.63 -57.98
N LYS A 68 48.11 1.48 -57.38
CA LYS A 68 48.33 1.44 -55.92
C LYS A 68 47.56 2.53 -55.16
N THR A 69 47.60 3.77 -55.65
CA THR A 69 46.97 4.93 -55.00
C THR A 69 45.45 4.79 -54.90
N ILE A 70 44.80 4.21 -55.93
CA ILE A 70 43.36 4.01 -55.96
C ILE A 70 42.95 2.92 -54.96
N PHE A 71 43.74 1.84 -54.86
CA PHE A 71 43.51 0.81 -53.84
C PHE A 71 43.64 1.35 -52.42
N ILE A 72 44.67 2.16 -52.15
CA ILE A 72 44.85 2.80 -50.85
C ILE A 72 43.65 3.71 -50.52
N PHE A 73 43.18 4.50 -51.50
CA PHE A 73 42.02 5.36 -51.33
C PHE A 73 40.72 4.58 -51.11
N ALA A 74 40.51 3.48 -51.83
CA ALA A 74 39.34 2.62 -51.67
C ALA A 74 39.30 1.97 -50.28
N VAL A 75 40.45 1.48 -49.79
CA VAL A 75 40.59 0.95 -48.43
C VAL A 75 40.33 2.06 -47.40
N PHE A 76 40.82 3.28 -47.63
CA PHE A 76 40.59 4.40 -46.71
C PHE A 76 39.09 4.75 -46.62
N ILE A 77 38.38 4.80 -47.76
CA ILE A 77 36.92 5.01 -47.79
C ILE A 77 36.21 3.89 -47.02
N GLU A 78 36.60 2.64 -47.25
CA GLU A 78 36.01 1.48 -46.58
C GLU A 78 36.19 1.56 -45.05
N GLN A 79 37.41 1.88 -44.58
CA GLN A 79 37.70 2.04 -43.16
C GLN A 79 36.97 3.24 -42.54
N PHE A 80 36.82 4.34 -43.29
CA PHE A 80 36.04 5.49 -42.86
C PHE A 80 34.55 5.16 -42.72
N MET A 81 33.99 4.38 -43.65
CA MET A 81 32.60 3.90 -43.58
C MET A 81 32.39 2.92 -42.41
N LEU A 82 33.36 2.03 -42.14
CA LEU A 82 33.34 1.20 -40.93
C LEU A 82 33.33 2.06 -39.67
N TRP A 83 34.19 3.08 -39.60
CA TRP A 83 34.30 3.96 -38.45
C TRP A 83 32.99 4.74 -38.21
N LEU A 84 32.37 5.27 -39.27
CA LEU A 84 31.04 5.88 -39.22
C LEU A 84 29.95 4.90 -38.77
N PHE A 85 29.97 3.65 -39.26
CA PHE A 85 29.02 2.62 -38.87
C PHE A 85 29.15 2.21 -37.39
N LEU A 86 30.39 2.07 -36.90
CA LEU A 86 30.66 1.80 -35.48
C LEU A 86 30.26 2.99 -34.61
N PHE A 87 30.54 4.22 -35.05
CA PHE A 87 30.13 5.44 -34.36
C PHE A 87 28.61 5.59 -34.31
N TYR A 88 27.91 5.35 -35.43
CA TYR A 88 26.45 5.34 -35.51
C TYR A 88 25.84 4.30 -34.56
N ASN A 89 26.38 3.07 -34.54
CA ASN A 89 25.90 2.04 -33.63
C ASN A 89 26.18 2.38 -32.16
N LYS A 90 27.36 2.94 -31.85
CA LYS A 90 27.70 3.40 -30.49
C LYS A 90 26.81 4.56 -30.04
N ALA A 91 26.51 5.50 -30.92
CA ALA A 91 25.58 6.60 -30.67
C ALA A 91 24.14 6.09 -30.49
N LYS A 92 23.72 5.09 -31.26
CA LYS A 92 22.42 4.41 -31.10
C LYS A 92 22.34 3.62 -29.79
N THR A 93 23.40 2.93 -29.37
CA THR A 93 23.43 2.22 -28.08
C THR A 93 23.50 3.17 -26.88
N ASN A 94 24.15 4.32 -27.02
CA ASN A 94 24.16 5.37 -25.99
C ASN A 94 22.83 6.14 -25.92
N LYS A 95 22.06 6.19 -27.02
CA LYS A 95 20.65 6.66 -26.98
C LYS A 95 19.69 5.58 -26.47
N SER A 96 19.98 4.30 -26.67
CA SER A 96 19.13 3.18 -26.20
C SER A 96 19.24 2.88 -24.71
N SER A 97 20.10 3.56 -23.96
CA SER A 97 20.04 3.54 -22.49
C SER A 97 19.07 4.59 -21.91
N PHE A 98 18.37 5.36 -22.74
CA PHE A 98 17.45 6.41 -22.28
C PHE A 98 16.07 6.48 -22.97
N GLN A 99 15.71 5.51 -23.80
CA GLN A 99 14.35 5.38 -24.32
C GLN A 99 13.90 3.93 -24.14
N GLN A 100 12.99 3.72 -23.18
CA GLN A 100 12.11 2.55 -23.16
C GLN A 100 11.50 2.42 -24.56
N GLU A 101 11.61 1.25 -25.18
CA GLU A 101 10.85 0.93 -26.40
C GLU A 101 9.37 1.27 -26.13
N GLU A 102 8.84 2.25 -26.87
CA GLU A 102 7.40 2.37 -27.03
C GLU A 102 6.92 1.05 -27.60
N VAL A 103 6.30 0.24 -26.75
CA VAL A 103 5.46 -0.86 -27.18
C VAL A 103 4.43 -0.25 -28.11
N GLU A 104 4.50 -0.59 -29.40
CA GLU A 104 3.46 -0.23 -30.35
C GLU A 104 2.16 -0.88 -29.85
N LYS A 105 1.32 -0.08 -29.19
CA LYS A 105 0.03 -0.52 -28.68
C LYS A 105 -0.89 -0.65 -29.87
N VAL A 106 -0.88 -1.82 -30.50
CA VAL A 106 -1.87 -2.16 -31.50
C VAL A 106 -3.18 -2.48 -30.77
N PRO A 107 -4.29 -1.77 -31.05
CA PRO A 107 -5.58 -2.04 -30.42
C PRO A 107 -5.96 -3.51 -30.62
N LEU A 108 -6.42 -4.16 -29.54
CA LEU A 108 -6.85 -5.57 -29.60
C LEU A 108 -7.92 -5.79 -30.68
N GLU A 109 -8.74 -4.77 -30.93
CA GLU A 109 -9.73 -4.67 -32.02
C GLU A 109 -9.17 -5.09 -33.39
N ASN A 110 -7.92 -4.75 -33.68
CA ASN A 110 -7.24 -5.11 -34.92
C ASN A 110 -6.86 -6.59 -35.00
N PHE A 111 -7.14 -7.40 -33.98
CA PHE A 111 -6.87 -8.84 -33.96
C PHE A 111 -8.07 -9.68 -33.53
N VAL A 112 -9.17 -9.07 -33.09
CA VAL A 112 -10.37 -9.81 -32.63
C VAL A 112 -10.93 -10.70 -33.74
N HIS A 113 -10.82 -10.29 -35.00
CA HIS A 113 -11.23 -11.06 -36.17
C HIS A 113 -10.45 -12.38 -36.38
N LEU A 114 -9.33 -12.60 -35.67
CA LEU A 114 -8.60 -13.87 -35.70
C LEU A 114 -9.24 -14.93 -34.78
N TRP A 115 -10.09 -14.52 -33.84
CA TRP A 115 -10.67 -15.39 -32.81
C TRP A 115 -12.19 -15.44 -32.82
N LEU A 116 -12.85 -14.42 -33.38
CA LEU A 116 -14.31 -14.32 -33.45
C LEU A 116 -14.76 -14.13 -34.89
N SER A 117 -15.89 -14.76 -35.24
CA SER A 117 -16.58 -14.54 -36.51
C SER A 117 -17.27 -13.17 -36.54
N GLU A 118 -17.60 -12.66 -37.74
CA GLU A 118 -18.29 -11.36 -37.90
C GLU A 118 -19.63 -11.31 -37.14
N GLU A 119 -20.38 -12.41 -37.11
CA GLU A 119 -21.64 -12.52 -36.35
C GLU A 119 -21.41 -12.42 -34.83
N GLU A 120 -20.35 -13.05 -34.31
CA GLU A 120 -19.99 -12.98 -32.88
C GLU A 120 -19.48 -11.60 -32.49
N MET A 121 -18.76 -10.91 -33.38
CA MET A 121 -18.36 -9.52 -33.18
C MET A 121 -19.56 -8.59 -33.11
N GLU A 122 -20.53 -8.71 -34.04
CA GLU A 122 -21.75 -7.91 -34.00
C GLU A 122 -22.54 -8.10 -32.70
N ASP A 123 -22.63 -9.33 -32.19
CA ASP A 123 -23.33 -9.62 -30.95
C ASP A 123 -22.59 -9.04 -29.73
N LEU A 124 -21.26 -8.96 -29.77
CA LEU A 124 -20.40 -8.33 -28.76
C LEU A 124 -20.55 -6.79 -28.75
N TYR A 125 -20.59 -6.17 -29.93
CA TYR A 125 -20.80 -4.73 -30.07
C TYR A 125 -22.24 -4.33 -29.73
N LYS A 126 -23.25 -5.15 -30.08
CA LYS A 126 -24.65 -4.94 -29.68
C LYS A 126 -24.86 -5.10 -28.17
N LYS A 127 -24.07 -5.94 -27.49
CA LYS A 127 -24.12 -6.13 -26.03
C LYS A 127 -23.31 -5.12 -25.23
N THR A 128 -22.44 -4.35 -25.87
CA THR A 128 -21.67 -3.30 -25.19
C THR A 128 -22.56 -2.06 -25.06
N PRO A 129 -22.99 -1.65 -23.84
CA PRO A 129 -23.83 -0.47 -23.72
C PRO A 129 -22.99 0.75 -24.10
N GLN A 130 -23.33 1.40 -25.22
CA GLN A 130 -23.05 2.82 -25.43
C GLN A 130 -23.84 3.60 -24.37
N LYS A 131 -23.25 3.73 -23.19
CA LYS A 131 -23.56 4.82 -22.27
C LYS A 131 -22.29 5.61 -22.13
N GLU A 132 -22.30 6.82 -22.68
CA GLU A 132 -21.56 7.94 -22.11
C GLU A 132 -21.58 7.78 -20.59
N LYS A 133 -20.42 7.56 -19.99
CA LYS A 133 -20.26 7.63 -18.54
C LYS A 133 -20.48 9.09 -18.14
N GLN A 134 -21.74 9.50 -18.06
CA GLN A 134 -22.14 10.31 -16.93
C GLN A 134 -21.71 9.50 -15.70
N LEU A 135 -20.67 9.99 -15.02
CA LEU A 135 -20.36 9.60 -13.65
C LEU A 135 -21.68 9.62 -12.89
N ARG A 136 -22.30 8.44 -12.72
CA ARG A 136 -23.35 8.25 -11.74
C ARG A 136 -22.66 8.41 -10.39
N MET A 137 -22.54 9.66 -9.95
CA MET A 137 -22.41 9.99 -8.53
C MET A 137 -23.68 9.43 -7.88
N ILE A 138 -23.52 8.31 -7.19
CA ILE A 138 -24.50 7.80 -6.23
C ILE A 138 -23.62 7.63 -4.97
N ARG A 139 -23.96 8.10 -3.77
CA ARG A 139 -25.16 7.77 -2.99
C ARG A 139 -25.30 8.70 -1.78
N ASP A 140 -26.56 8.97 -1.43
CA ASP A 140 -27.16 9.10 -0.09
C ASP A 140 -26.24 9.34 1.13
N PRO A 141 -26.54 10.32 2.01
CA PRO A 141 -25.96 10.47 3.35
C PRO A 141 -25.78 9.16 4.13
N GLU A 142 -26.66 8.17 3.93
CA GLU A 142 -26.56 6.85 4.56
C GLU A 142 -25.28 6.09 4.16
N SER A 143 -24.79 6.27 2.94
CA SER A 143 -23.56 5.61 2.45
C SER A 143 -22.27 6.22 3.01
N LEU A 144 -22.28 7.52 3.30
CA LEU A 144 -21.20 8.24 3.98
C LEU A 144 -21.03 7.73 5.41
N GLU A 145 -22.14 7.64 6.16
CA GLU A 145 -22.11 7.18 7.55
C GLU A 145 -21.71 5.71 7.64
N VAL A 146 -22.17 4.86 6.72
CA VAL A 146 -21.71 3.47 6.64
C VAL A 146 -20.21 3.38 6.37
N TRP A 147 -19.68 4.18 5.44
CA TRP A 147 -18.24 4.20 5.15
C TRP A 147 -17.44 4.71 6.34
N ILE A 148 -17.84 5.85 6.94
CA ILE A 148 -17.17 6.43 8.11
C ILE A 148 -17.19 5.45 9.29
N ASN A 149 -18.32 4.84 9.60
CA ASN A 149 -18.42 3.88 10.70
C ASN A 149 -17.54 2.65 10.45
N THR A 150 -17.49 2.15 9.20
CA THR A 150 -16.64 1.02 8.83
C THR A 150 -15.15 1.35 9.00
N VAL A 151 -14.77 2.59 8.66
CA VAL A 151 -13.38 3.03 8.65
C VAL A 151 -12.91 3.52 10.04
N ASN A 152 -13.82 4.01 10.87
CA ASN A 152 -13.55 4.46 12.24
C ASN A 152 -13.04 3.34 13.14
N ASP A 153 -13.39 2.09 12.87
CA ASP A 153 -12.89 0.93 13.61
C ASP A 153 -11.45 0.53 13.21
N LEU A 154 -10.96 1.02 12.07
CA LEU A 154 -9.67 0.63 11.50
C LEU A 154 -8.52 1.58 11.89
N PHE A 155 -8.84 2.80 12.29
CA PHE A 155 -7.86 3.87 12.42
C PHE A 155 -7.75 4.45 13.83
N ILE A 156 -6.59 5.02 14.16
CA ILE A 156 -6.35 5.74 15.40
C ILE A 156 -7.05 7.11 15.37
N ASP A 157 -7.26 7.70 16.55
CA ASP A 157 -8.06 8.92 16.72
C ASP A 157 -7.57 10.11 15.87
N GLU A 158 -6.26 10.24 15.66
CA GLU A 158 -5.69 11.29 14.80
C GLU A 158 -6.18 11.18 13.34
N ILE A 159 -6.25 9.95 12.81
CA ILE A 159 -6.77 9.69 11.46
C ILE A 159 -8.30 9.82 11.44
N LYS A 160 -9.00 9.38 12.48
CA LYS A 160 -10.46 9.58 12.60
C LYS A 160 -10.81 11.07 12.55
N LEU A 161 -10.06 11.89 13.29
CA LEU A 161 -10.22 13.33 13.27
C LEU A 161 -9.94 13.91 11.88
N PHE A 162 -8.89 13.45 11.20
CA PHE A 162 -8.64 13.85 9.80
C PHE A 162 -9.79 13.46 8.86
N ILE A 163 -10.33 12.25 8.99
CA ILE A 163 -11.48 11.79 8.20
C ILE A 163 -12.68 12.70 8.45
N TYR A 164 -12.96 13.03 9.71
CA TYR A 164 -14.06 13.90 10.09
C TYR A 164 -13.90 15.34 9.57
N GLU A 165 -12.71 15.92 9.71
CA GLU A 165 -12.44 17.32 9.36
C GLU A 165 -12.24 17.54 7.85
N VAL A 166 -11.68 16.58 7.14
CA VAL A 166 -11.22 16.76 5.75
C VAL A 166 -12.00 15.90 4.77
N ILE A 167 -12.20 14.62 5.10
CA ILE A 167 -12.80 13.67 4.15
C ILE A 167 -14.32 13.79 4.17
N ARG A 168 -14.96 13.85 5.34
CA ARG A 168 -16.42 13.95 5.47
C ARG A 168 -16.99 15.17 4.72
N PRO A 169 -16.44 16.39 4.82
CA PRO A 169 -16.97 17.55 4.08
C PRO A 169 -16.77 17.43 2.57
N ASN A 170 -15.77 16.66 2.13
CA ASN A 170 -15.40 16.51 0.73
C ASN A 170 -15.81 15.15 0.15
N PHE A 171 -16.54 14.32 0.89
CA PHE A 171 -16.74 12.91 0.56
C PHE A 171 -17.43 12.71 -0.79
N GLU A 172 -18.40 13.57 -1.11
CA GLU A 172 -19.11 13.55 -2.40
C GLU A 172 -18.20 13.78 -3.61
N LEU A 173 -17.00 14.32 -3.40
CA LEU A 173 -16.02 14.57 -4.45
C LEU A 173 -15.20 13.31 -4.77
N PHE A 174 -15.17 12.32 -3.88
CA PHE A 174 -14.39 11.10 -4.06
C PHE A 174 -15.21 10.03 -4.79
N SER A 175 -14.55 9.35 -5.72
CA SER A 175 -14.96 8.07 -6.26
C SER A 175 -14.58 6.92 -5.31
N GLU A 176 -15.24 5.78 -5.47
CA GLU A 176 -14.97 4.57 -4.70
C GLU A 176 -13.47 4.17 -4.76
N LYS A 177 -12.84 4.30 -5.94
CA LYS A 177 -11.43 3.98 -6.10
C LYS A 177 -10.50 4.97 -5.38
N GLU A 178 -10.85 6.26 -5.38
CA GLU A 178 -10.10 7.28 -4.63
C GLU A 178 -10.24 7.05 -3.11
N LEU A 179 -11.42 6.65 -2.63
CA LEU A 179 -11.62 6.27 -1.22
C LEU A 179 -10.81 5.02 -0.84
N GLN A 180 -10.72 4.02 -1.73
CA GLN A 180 -9.86 2.85 -1.52
C GLN A 180 -8.37 3.25 -1.42
N MET A 181 -7.92 4.15 -2.31
CA MET A 181 -6.53 4.64 -2.32
C MET A 181 -6.21 5.43 -1.06
N LEU A 182 -7.15 6.26 -0.61
CA LEU A 182 -7.07 6.99 0.63
C LEU A 182 -6.91 6.05 1.84
N VAL A 183 -7.75 5.01 1.94
CA VAL A 183 -7.65 4.03 3.02
C VAL A 183 -6.29 3.34 3.00
N MET A 184 -5.79 2.94 1.82
CA MET A 184 -4.47 2.29 1.71
C MET A 184 -3.32 3.21 2.16
N PHE A 185 -3.33 4.49 1.77
CA PHE A 185 -2.31 5.44 2.23
C PHE A 185 -2.38 5.69 3.74
N LEU A 186 -3.58 5.86 4.30
CA LEU A 186 -3.76 6.04 5.75
C LEU A 186 -3.33 4.80 6.53
N SER A 187 -3.64 3.59 6.07
CA SER A 187 -3.16 2.35 6.68
C SER A 187 -1.64 2.26 6.64
N PHE A 188 -1.02 2.62 5.51
CA PHE A 188 0.42 2.58 5.36
C PHE A 188 1.13 3.56 6.31
N LEU A 189 0.59 4.79 6.46
CA LEU A 189 1.10 5.76 7.42
C LEU A 189 0.90 5.31 8.88
N GLN A 190 -0.27 4.75 9.21
CA GLN A 190 -0.58 4.25 10.55
C GLN A 190 0.33 3.09 10.97
N GLU A 191 0.55 2.11 10.09
CA GLU A 191 1.44 0.96 10.33
C GLU A 191 2.88 1.41 10.64
N ASN A 192 3.27 2.60 10.16
CA ASN A 192 4.60 3.17 10.33
C ASN A 192 4.55 4.48 11.14
N LYS A 193 3.64 4.60 12.11
CA LYS A 193 3.44 5.82 12.91
C LYS A 193 4.68 6.34 13.65
N GLU A 194 5.64 5.47 13.95
CA GLU A 194 6.90 5.84 14.61
C GLU A 194 7.94 6.41 13.63
N CYS A 195 7.65 6.39 12.31
CA CYS A 195 8.54 6.96 11.30
C CYS A 195 8.58 8.49 11.46
N PRO A 196 9.76 9.11 11.61
CA PRO A 196 9.86 10.56 11.71
C PRO A 196 9.60 11.21 10.36
N SER A 197 9.10 12.44 10.39
CA SER A 197 8.79 13.22 9.17
C SER A 197 10.04 13.62 8.37
N VAL A 198 11.21 13.66 9.00
CA VAL A 198 12.52 13.86 8.36
C VAL A 198 13.42 12.67 8.67
N THR A 199 13.98 12.07 7.63
CA THR A 199 14.92 10.95 7.74
C THR A 199 16.19 11.29 6.96
N SER A 200 17.30 10.60 7.22
CA SER A 200 18.55 10.73 6.44
C SER A 200 19.04 9.39 5.90
N ILE A 201 18.09 8.49 5.67
CA ILE A 201 18.35 7.10 5.26
C ILE A 201 18.93 7.04 3.83
N TYR A 202 18.74 8.09 3.01
CA TYR A 202 19.11 8.10 1.59
C TYR A 202 20.22 9.11 1.26
N HIS A 203 21.18 8.71 0.42
CA HIS A 203 22.39 9.52 0.11
C HIS A 203 22.09 10.87 -0.57
N SER A 204 20.96 10.95 -1.28
CA SER A 204 20.48 12.06 -2.12
C SER A 204 19.31 12.84 -1.51
N ASP A 205 18.98 12.62 -0.23
CA ASP A 205 17.85 13.26 0.44
C ASP A 205 18.04 14.79 0.58
N SER A 206 17.01 15.57 0.19
CA SER A 206 16.95 17.03 0.29
C SER A 206 16.91 17.54 1.73
N ASN A 207 16.65 16.66 2.71
CA ASN A 207 16.59 17.00 4.13
C ASN A 207 17.92 17.48 4.73
N LYS A 208 19.04 17.45 3.98
CA LYS A 208 20.32 18.04 4.42
C LYS A 208 20.19 19.53 4.76
N ALA A 209 19.32 20.27 4.09
CA ALA A 209 19.07 21.68 4.38
C ALA A 209 18.59 21.91 5.83
N TYR A 210 17.84 20.97 6.41
CA TYR A 210 17.37 21.07 7.80
C TYR A 210 18.46 20.77 8.84
N LYS A 211 19.58 20.17 8.44
CA LYS A 211 20.72 19.95 9.35
C LYS A 211 21.47 21.25 9.61
N GLU A 212 21.45 22.18 8.66
CA GLU A 212 22.09 23.49 8.74
C GLU A 212 21.17 24.57 9.32
N ASP A 213 19.85 24.36 9.24
CA ASP A 213 18.83 25.25 9.82
C ASP A 213 18.71 25.03 11.34
N MET A 214 19.15 26.01 12.14
CA MET A 214 19.16 25.91 13.60
C MET A 214 17.86 26.47 14.20
N ILE A 215 17.10 25.63 14.90
CA ILE A 215 15.86 26.04 15.60
C ILE A 215 16.18 26.69 16.95
N THR A 216 17.23 26.22 17.62
CA THR A 216 17.80 26.84 18.83
C THR A 216 19.32 26.87 18.72
N LEU A 217 20.01 27.47 19.70
CA LEU A 217 21.48 27.54 19.71
C LEU A 217 22.16 26.16 19.57
N ASN A 218 21.50 25.07 19.99
CA ASN A 218 22.10 23.73 20.07
C ASN A 218 21.28 22.61 19.38
N ILE A 219 20.15 22.91 18.75
CA ILE A 219 19.28 21.90 18.13
C ILE A 219 18.92 22.35 16.72
N SER A 220 19.27 21.52 15.73
CA SER A 220 18.91 21.71 14.33
C SER A 220 17.43 21.40 14.07
N ALA A 221 16.87 21.94 12.98
CA ALA A 221 15.53 21.64 12.53
C ALA A 221 15.37 20.15 12.23
N TYR A 222 16.40 19.52 11.66
CA TYR A 222 16.42 18.09 11.41
C TYR A 222 16.23 17.28 12.69
N GLU A 223 17.00 17.59 13.75
CA GLU A 223 16.93 16.87 15.03
C GLU A 223 15.58 17.07 15.71
N ALA A 224 15.07 18.31 15.72
CA ALA A 224 13.80 18.61 16.36
C ALA A 224 12.62 17.97 15.63
N LEU A 225 12.53 18.11 14.30
CA LEU A 225 11.47 17.51 13.49
C LEU A 225 11.53 15.98 13.55
N SER A 226 12.73 15.40 13.53
CA SER A 226 12.90 13.95 13.68
C SER A 226 12.43 13.43 15.03
N LYS A 227 12.49 14.24 16.09
CA LYS A 227 12.12 13.85 17.44
C LYS A 227 10.63 14.05 17.73
N TYR A 228 10.06 15.16 17.26
CA TYR A 228 8.72 15.61 17.69
C TYR A 228 7.62 15.44 16.66
N VAL A 229 7.96 15.23 15.38
CA VAL A 229 6.98 15.25 14.29
C VAL A 229 6.99 13.91 13.55
N PRO A 230 6.02 13.02 13.83
CA PRO A 230 5.79 11.81 13.06
C PRO A 230 5.41 12.10 11.61
N LEU A 231 5.80 11.20 10.70
CA LEU A 231 5.46 11.27 9.28
C LEU A 231 3.95 11.22 9.03
N LEU A 232 3.23 10.43 9.82
CA LEU A 232 1.76 10.38 9.79
C LEU A 232 1.16 11.77 10.01
N THR A 233 1.47 12.39 11.15
CA THR A 233 1.00 13.72 11.52
C THR A 233 1.35 14.76 10.46
N HIS A 234 2.58 14.70 9.96
CA HIS A 234 3.04 15.57 8.88
C HIS A 234 2.14 15.43 7.65
N SER A 235 1.99 14.22 7.12
CA SER A 235 1.23 13.94 5.89
C SER A 235 -0.26 14.32 6.03
N LEU A 236 -0.87 14.08 7.18
CA LEU A 236 -2.25 14.51 7.48
C LEU A 236 -2.38 16.04 7.48
N ASN A 237 -1.42 16.75 8.07
CA ASN A 237 -1.42 18.21 8.12
C ASN A 237 -1.17 18.85 6.75
N VAL A 238 -0.33 18.23 5.91
CA VAL A 238 -0.14 18.64 4.51
C VAL A 238 -1.47 18.53 3.76
N ALA A 239 -2.18 17.40 3.88
CA ALA A 239 -3.48 17.23 3.24
C ALA A 239 -4.53 18.24 3.75
N LYS A 240 -4.56 18.54 5.06
CA LYS A 240 -5.42 19.60 5.64
C LYS A 240 -5.12 20.97 5.03
N ASN A 241 -3.84 21.34 4.92
CA ASN A 241 -3.45 22.64 4.36
C ASN A 241 -3.69 22.71 2.84
N ALA A 242 -3.56 21.60 2.11
CA ALA A 242 -3.87 21.55 0.69
C ALA A 242 -5.32 21.92 0.39
N VAL A 243 -6.28 21.38 1.15
CA VAL A 243 -7.71 21.73 1.03
C VAL A 243 -7.93 23.22 1.33
N LYS A 244 -7.34 23.74 2.41
CA LYS A 244 -7.42 25.17 2.76
C LYS A 244 -6.90 26.08 1.64
N ILE A 245 -5.78 25.71 1.01
CA ILE A 245 -5.23 26.47 -0.12
C ILE A 245 -6.19 26.45 -1.30
N ILE A 246 -6.76 25.29 -1.65
CA ILE A 246 -7.76 25.18 -2.73
C ILE A 246 -9.01 26.03 -2.47
N GLU A 247 -9.43 26.13 -1.20
CA GLU A 247 -10.56 26.96 -0.80
C GLU A 247 -10.30 28.45 -1.00
N LEU A 248 -9.09 28.90 -0.64
CA LEU A 248 -8.63 30.29 -0.76
C LEU A 248 -8.34 30.69 -2.21
N GLU A 249 -7.93 29.75 -3.05
CA GLU A 249 -7.64 29.99 -4.47
C GLU A 249 -8.92 30.21 -5.30
N LYS A 250 -8.83 31.12 -6.29
CA LYS A 250 -9.94 31.48 -7.19
C LYS A 250 -10.14 30.41 -8.29
N ILE A 251 -10.46 29.19 -7.88
CA ILE A 251 -10.67 28.03 -8.77
C ILE A 251 -12.16 27.81 -9.01
N SER A 252 -12.55 27.47 -10.24
CA SER A 252 -13.94 27.13 -10.56
C SER A 252 -14.43 25.90 -9.79
N VAL A 253 -15.73 25.85 -9.47
CA VAL A 253 -16.32 24.73 -8.71
C VAL A 253 -16.05 23.38 -9.38
N SER A 254 -16.19 23.28 -10.71
CA SER A 254 -15.92 22.06 -11.46
C SER A 254 -14.46 21.59 -11.34
N LYS A 255 -13.51 22.53 -11.31
CA LYS A 255 -12.09 22.23 -11.17
C LYS A 255 -11.73 21.88 -9.72
N LYS A 256 -12.38 22.49 -8.72
CA LYS A 256 -12.27 22.10 -7.29
C LYS A 256 -12.69 20.64 -7.07
N LYS A 257 -13.78 20.19 -7.70
CA LYS A 257 -14.24 18.79 -7.60
C LYS A 257 -13.19 17.77 -8.03
N LYS A 258 -12.40 18.07 -9.06
CA LYS A 258 -11.33 17.18 -9.55
C LYS A 258 -10.06 17.27 -8.70
N ILE A 259 -9.69 18.48 -8.28
CA ILE A 259 -8.40 18.74 -7.63
C ILE A 259 -8.39 18.32 -6.16
N ILE A 260 -9.49 18.48 -5.43
CA ILE A 260 -9.52 18.17 -3.98
C ILE A 260 -9.14 16.70 -3.69
N PRO A 261 -9.75 15.68 -4.32
CA PRO A 261 -9.34 14.30 -4.12
C PRO A 261 -7.87 14.05 -4.52
N GLN A 262 -7.45 14.59 -5.67
CA GLN A 262 -6.08 14.45 -6.17
C GLN A 262 -5.04 15.05 -5.22
N SER A 263 -5.32 16.24 -4.67
CA SER A 263 -4.45 16.92 -3.72
C SER A 263 -4.37 16.16 -2.40
N ILE A 264 -5.50 15.67 -1.88
CA ILE A 264 -5.50 14.87 -0.64
C ILE A 264 -4.66 13.59 -0.83
N LEU A 265 -4.88 12.85 -1.93
CA LEU A 265 -4.12 11.64 -2.22
C LEU A 265 -2.62 11.92 -2.42
N ALA A 266 -2.27 12.97 -3.17
CA ALA A 266 -0.89 13.37 -3.37
C ALA A 266 -0.21 13.79 -2.06
N SER A 267 -0.90 14.56 -1.21
CA SER A 267 -0.40 14.98 0.10
C SER A 267 -0.18 13.82 1.06
N LEU A 268 -1.06 12.83 1.09
CA LEU A 268 -0.85 11.63 1.91
C LEU A 268 0.31 10.77 1.37
N ALA A 269 0.54 10.78 0.06
CA ALA A 269 1.51 9.92 -0.59
C ALA A 269 2.92 10.51 -0.73
N HIS A 270 3.09 11.84 -0.67
CA HIS A 270 4.30 12.52 -1.14
C HIS A 270 5.59 12.03 -0.46
N ASP A 271 5.52 11.67 0.82
CA ASP A 271 6.66 11.28 1.64
C ASP A 271 6.68 9.78 2.03
N LEU A 272 5.83 8.93 1.43
CA LEU A 272 5.80 7.49 1.76
C LEU A 272 7.14 6.79 1.54
N GLY A 273 7.97 7.29 0.62
CA GLY A 273 9.33 6.80 0.37
C GLY A 273 10.29 6.93 1.56
N LYS A 274 9.93 7.67 2.60
CA LYS A 274 10.71 7.75 3.85
C LYS A 274 10.59 6.48 4.71
N ILE A 275 9.59 5.64 4.45
CA ILE A 275 9.33 4.40 5.20
C ILE A 275 10.27 3.28 4.74
N GLU A 276 11.10 2.77 5.66
CA GLU A 276 12.17 1.80 5.37
C GLU A 276 11.67 0.44 4.82
N ARG A 277 10.44 0.03 5.17
CA ARG A 277 9.86 -1.29 4.82
C ARG A 277 9.85 -1.56 3.31
N TYR A 278 9.68 -0.52 2.47
CA TYR A 278 9.62 -0.67 1.02
C TYR A 278 10.95 -1.15 0.40
N ASN A 279 12.09 -0.85 1.03
CA ASN A 279 13.43 -1.20 0.50
C ASN A 279 13.82 -2.67 0.72
N SER A 280 13.15 -3.38 1.63
CA SER A 280 13.52 -4.75 2.03
C SER A 280 12.65 -5.83 1.41
N GLN A 281 11.47 -5.49 0.91
CA GLN A 281 10.44 -6.46 0.50
C GLN A 281 10.28 -6.60 -1.02
N VAL A 282 10.71 -5.61 -1.81
CA VAL A 282 10.43 -5.63 -3.26
C VAL A 282 11.30 -6.63 -4.01
N THR A 283 12.52 -6.96 -3.53
CA THR A 283 13.35 -8.02 -4.14
C THR A 283 14.40 -8.59 -3.18
N THR A 284 14.78 -9.86 -3.34
CA THR A 284 16.01 -10.46 -2.77
C THR A 284 17.27 -10.07 -3.55
N ASN A 285 17.15 -9.29 -4.63
CA ASN A 285 18.24 -8.84 -5.46
C ASN A 285 18.99 -7.69 -4.74
N LYS A 286 20.16 -8.02 -4.19
CA LYS A 286 21.03 -7.07 -3.50
C LYS A 286 21.35 -5.81 -4.34
N ASP A 287 21.40 -5.92 -5.66
CA ASP A 287 21.65 -4.79 -6.54
C ASP A 287 20.42 -3.89 -6.71
N TYR A 288 19.20 -4.43 -6.67
CA TYR A 288 17.98 -3.61 -6.69
C TYR A 288 17.82 -2.86 -5.37
N VAL A 289 18.02 -3.54 -4.23
CA VAL A 289 17.99 -2.89 -2.90
C VAL A 289 19.06 -1.81 -2.81
N LYS A 290 20.25 -2.04 -3.38
CA LYS A 290 21.31 -1.03 -3.47
C LYS A 290 20.91 0.17 -4.34
N ARG A 291 20.32 -0.06 -5.51
CA ARG A 291 19.83 1.01 -6.41
C ARG A 291 18.68 1.82 -5.82
N VAL A 292 17.72 1.19 -5.13
CA VAL A 292 16.60 1.90 -4.49
C VAL A 292 17.08 2.75 -3.31
N LYS A 293 18.11 2.30 -2.57
CA LYS A 293 18.77 3.13 -1.53
C LYS A 293 19.50 4.36 -2.08
N GLU A 294 19.81 4.39 -3.38
CA GLU A 294 20.42 5.54 -4.05
C GLU A 294 19.37 6.56 -4.55
N LEU A 295 18.09 6.16 -4.66
CA LEU A 295 17.01 7.04 -5.08
C LEU A 295 16.55 7.96 -3.94
N PRO A 296 16.16 9.20 -4.25
CA PRO A 296 15.60 10.10 -3.26
C PRO A 296 14.14 9.70 -2.94
N HIS A 297 13.64 10.11 -1.77
CA HIS A 297 12.37 9.60 -1.25
C HIS A 297 11.16 9.91 -2.14
N GLN A 298 11.15 11.06 -2.82
CA GLN A 298 10.07 11.43 -3.75
C GLN A 298 9.94 10.45 -4.94
N GLU A 299 11.04 9.84 -5.38
CA GLU A 299 10.99 8.84 -6.45
C GLU A 299 10.42 7.52 -5.93
N ILE A 300 10.80 7.13 -4.71
CA ILE A 300 10.25 5.94 -4.04
C ILE A 300 8.75 6.13 -3.77
N SER A 301 8.34 7.29 -3.26
CA SER A 301 6.93 7.66 -3.07
C SER A 301 6.13 7.54 -4.37
N SER A 302 6.68 8.03 -5.49
CA SER A 302 6.05 7.93 -6.81
C SER A 302 5.87 6.47 -7.26
N MET A 303 6.86 5.61 -6.98
CA MET A 303 6.74 4.17 -7.25
C MET A 303 5.63 3.53 -6.41
N ILE A 304 5.52 3.88 -5.12
CA ILE A 304 4.46 3.39 -4.23
C ILE A 304 3.07 3.79 -4.74
N VAL A 305 2.90 5.05 -5.17
CA VAL A 305 1.64 5.55 -5.77
C VAL A 305 1.27 4.73 -7.00
N ASN A 306 2.22 4.48 -7.90
CA ASN A 306 2.00 3.68 -9.09
C ASN A 306 1.62 2.23 -8.73
N GLU A 307 2.34 1.61 -7.79
CA GLU A 307 2.05 0.23 -7.38
C GLU A 307 0.64 0.10 -6.80
N ILE A 308 0.27 0.98 -5.87
CA ILE A 308 -1.07 0.98 -5.25
C ILE A 308 -2.15 1.29 -6.29
N GLY A 309 -1.96 2.34 -7.08
CA GLY A 309 -2.94 2.80 -8.07
C GLY A 309 -3.18 1.78 -9.19
N TYR A 310 -2.11 1.25 -9.79
CA TYR A 310 -2.21 0.33 -10.93
C TYR A 310 -2.53 -1.09 -10.52
N ILE A 311 -1.83 -1.61 -9.51
CA ILE A 311 -1.88 -3.04 -9.16
C ILE A 311 -2.97 -3.29 -8.12
N GLY A 312 -3.02 -2.46 -7.07
CA GLY A 312 -3.99 -2.61 -5.99
C GLY A 312 -5.42 -2.26 -6.40
N ILE A 313 -5.60 -1.11 -7.04
CA ILE A 313 -6.94 -0.50 -7.21
C ILE A 313 -7.39 -0.50 -8.67
N LYS A 314 -6.45 -0.62 -9.62
CA LYS A 314 -6.70 -0.52 -11.07
C LYS A 314 -7.40 0.80 -11.43
N MET A 315 -6.87 1.91 -10.91
CA MET A 315 -7.34 3.25 -11.28
C MET A 315 -6.98 3.59 -12.73
N ASP A 316 -7.56 4.67 -13.23
CA ASP A 316 -7.27 5.17 -14.56
C ASP A 316 -5.77 5.55 -14.70
N ASP A 317 -5.17 5.21 -15.84
CA ASP A 317 -3.73 5.35 -16.07
C ASP A 317 -3.28 6.81 -16.06
N GLU A 318 -4.06 7.70 -16.68
CA GLU A 318 -3.75 9.13 -16.71
C GLU A 318 -3.88 9.75 -15.32
N TYR A 319 -4.89 9.33 -14.56
CA TYR A 319 -5.09 9.79 -13.19
C TYR A 319 -3.94 9.40 -12.25
N ILE A 320 -3.48 8.14 -12.30
CA ILE A 320 -2.37 7.67 -11.46
C ILE A 320 -1.07 8.37 -11.86
N LYS A 321 -0.80 8.50 -13.17
CA LYS A 321 0.38 9.22 -13.69
C LYS A 321 0.45 10.64 -13.15
N GLU A 322 -0.69 11.32 -13.10
CA GLU A 322 -0.73 12.69 -12.62
C GLU A 322 -0.39 12.80 -11.13
N ILE A 323 -0.97 11.95 -10.27
CA ILE A 323 -0.62 11.92 -8.83
C ILE A 323 0.84 11.52 -8.64
N ALA A 324 1.30 10.47 -9.32
CA ALA A 324 2.67 9.97 -9.21
C ALA A 324 3.70 11.00 -9.70
N ARG A 325 3.37 11.79 -10.73
CA ARG A 325 4.18 12.90 -11.25
C ARG A 325 4.29 14.00 -10.21
N VAL A 326 3.17 14.45 -9.65
CA VAL A 326 3.14 15.50 -8.63
C VAL A 326 3.94 15.08 -7.39
N VAL A 327 3.75 13.84 -6.93
CA VAL A 327 4.54 13.25 -5.84
C VAL A 327 6.02 13.18 -6.20
N LYS A 328 6.40 12.82 -7.42
CA LYS A 328 7.81 12.81 -7.82
C LYS A 328 8.44 14.20 -7.84
N MET A 329 7.66 15.23 -8.16
CA MET A 329 8.15 16.59 -8.42
C MET A 329 8.03 17.54 -7.21
N HIS A 330 7.53 17.11 -6.05
CA HIS A 330 7.24 18.03 -4.93
C HIS A 330 8.47 18.73 -4.29
N HIS A 331 9.71 18.35 -4.62
CA HIS A 331 10.93 19.09 -4.25
C HIS A 331 11.42 20.07 -5.33
N THR A 332 10.69 20.21 -6.43
CA THR A 332 11.05 21.13 -7.51
C THR A 332 10.59 22.56 -7.21
N PRO A 333 11.20 23.58 -7.85
CA PRO A 333 10.77 24.97 -7.67
C PRO A 333 9.29 25.16 -8.02
N ILE A 334 8.63 26.03 -7.27
CA ILE A 334 7.20 26.30 -7.40
C ILE A 334 6.88 26.83 -8.79
N ASN A 335 6.05 26.09 -9.54
CA ASN A 335 5.46 26.53 -10.79
C ASN A 335 3.95 26.72 -10.63
N LYS A 336 3.44 27.93 -10.84
CA LYS A 336 2.01 28.25 -10.70
C LYS A 336 1.14 27.72 -11.84
N ASP A 337 1.73 27.39 -12.99
CA ASP A 337 1.00 26.85 -14.14
C ASP A 337 0.53 25.41 -13.87
N ASP A 338 1.26 24.69 -13.02
CA ASP A 338 0.90 23.36 -12.54
C ASP A 338 0.19 23.46 -11.19
N LEU A 339 -1.12 23.65 -11.24
CA LEU A 339 -1.93 23.93 -10.06
C LEU A 339 -1.85 22.84 -8.99
N LEU A 340 -1.84 21.56 -9.37
CA LEU A 340 -1.81 20.45 -8.40
C LEU A 340 -0.45 20.34 -7.70
N LEU A 341 0.65 20.52 -8.45
CA LEU A 341 1.99 20.58 -7.89
C LEU A 341 2.17 21.83 -7.01
N TYR A 342 1.67 22.99 -7.45
CA TYR A 342 1.67 24.23 -6.68
C TYR A 342 1.01 24.05 -5.32
N ILE A 343 -0.19 23.46 -5.29
CA ILE A 343 -0.94 23.21 -4.04
C ILE A 343 -0.13 22.33 -3.10
N LEU A 344 0.43 21.22 -3.61
CA LEU A 344 1.19 20.29 -2.77
C LEU A 344 2.42 20.96 -2.14
N ILE A 345 3.23 21.69 -2.92
CA ILE A 345 4.44 22.34 -2.42
C ILE A 345 4.09 23.42 -1.38
N GLN A 346 3.05 24.22 -1.65
CA GLN A 346 2.62 25.25 -0.70
C GLN A 346 2.07 24.65 0.60
N ALA A 347 1.32 23.55 0.49
CA ALA A 347 0.77 22.85 1.64
C ALA A 347 1.88 22.25 2.52
N ASP A 348 2.88 21.62 1.91
CA ASP A 348 4.04 21.07 2.63
C ASP A 348 4.84 22.19 3.32
N TRP A 349 5.16 23.26 2.59
CA TRP A 349 5.87 24.40 3.14
C TRP A 349 5.12 25.06 4.32
N ALA A 350 3.83 25.31 4.17
CA ALA A 350 2.99 25.89 5.22
C ALA A 350 2.89 24.97 6.46
N THR A 351 2.85 23.66 6.25
CA THR A 351 2.86 22.66 7.32
C THR A 351 4.17 22.68 8.07
N ARG A 352 5.30 22.66 7.34
CA ARG A 352 6.64 22.66 7.91
C ARG A 352 6.91 23.87 8.79
N ASN A 353 6.45 25.06 8.39
CA ASN A 353 6.60 26.27 9.19
C ASN A 353 5.89 26.16 10.56
N LYS A 354 4.67 25.60 10.58
CA LYS A 354 3.93 25.37 11.84
C LYS A 354 4.61 24.31 12.72
N GLU A 355 5.12 23.24 12.11
CA GLU A 355 5.84 22.18 12.82
C GLU A 355 7.12 22.67 13.47
N LYS A 356 7.87 23.58 12.82
CA LYS A 356 9.05 24.21 13.43
C LYS A 356 8.68 25.01 14.68
N LEU A 357 7.59 25.77 14.65
CA LEU A 357 7.08 26.50 15.82
C LEU A 357 6.67 25.54 16.94
N TYR A 358 5.95 24.46 16.60
CA TYR A 358 5.59 23.41 17.55
C TYR A 358 6.83 22.78 18.21
N CYS A 359 7.88 22.49 17.43
CA CYS A 359 9.14 21.96 17.95
C CYS A 359 9.81 22.93 18.95
N ILE A 360 9.79 24.24 18.68
CA ILE A 360 10.32 25.25 19.61
C ILE A 360 9.59 25.17 20.96
N GLU A 361 8.27 25.04 20.94
CA GLU A 361 7.46 24.92 22.15
C GLU A 361 7.77 23.64 22.92
N GLN A 362 7.91 22.50 22.23
CA GLN A 362 8.28 21.23 22.86
C GLN A 362 9.66 21.29 23.52
N ILE A 363 10.64 21.89 22.84
CA ILE A 363 11.99 22.09 23.39
C ILE A 363 11.94 22.97 24.65
N LYS A 364 11.17 24.07 24.63
CA LYS A 364 10.98 24.93 25.80
C LYS A 364 10.33 24.18 26.97
N ASN A 365 9.32 23.36 26.68
CA ASN A 365 8.62 22.57 27.70
C ASN A 365 9.53 21.48 28.31
N GLU A 366 10.36 20.81 27.50
CA GLU A 366 11.35 19.87 28.00
C GLU A 366 12.42 20.55 28.85
N ALA A 367 12.92 21.71 28.42
CA ALA A 367 13.88 22.48 29.21
C ALA A 367 13.27 22.92 30.55
N LYS A 368 12.00 23.33 30.57
CA LYS A 368 11.26 23.66 31.80
C LYS A 368 11.11 22.43 32.71
N LYS A 369 10.68 21.29 32.17
CA LYS A 369 10.55 20.02 32.92
C LYS A 369 11.89 19.56 33.49
N LYS A 370 12.98 19.69 32.73
CA LYS A 370 14.34 19.36 33.18
C LYS A 370 14.80 20.27 34.31
N ASN A 371 14.60 21.58 34.18
CA ASN A 371 14.93 22.55 35.23
C ASN A 371 14.08 22.33 36.50
N GLU A 372 12.80 21.97 36.37
CA GLU A 372 11.93 21.62 37.51
C GLU A 372 12.37 20.30 38.19
N GLN A 373 12.88 19.35 37.42
CA GLN A 373 13.40 18.08 37.93
C GLN A 373 14.76 18.25 38.62
N GLU A 374 15.67 19.04 38.03
CA GLU A 374 16.95 19.42 38.64
C GLU A 374 16.71 20.26 39.91
N ALA A 375 15.74 21.17 39.91
CA ALA A 375 15.34 21.92 41.11
C ALA A 375 14.79 20.99 42.21
N LYS A 376 14.01 19.97 41.85
CA LYS A 376 13.54 18.94 42.81
C LYS A 376 14.67 18.09 43.37
N GLU A 377 15.66 17.72 42.56
CA GLU A 377 16.84 16.96 43.01
C GLU A 377 17.77 17.81 43.91
N VAL A 378 17.89 19.11 43.64
CA VAL A 378 18.61 20.05 44.51
C VAL A 378 17.87 20.27 45.84
N ILE A 379 16.53 20.35 45.81
CA ILE A 379 15.70 20.40 47.02
C ILE A 379 15.84 19.08 47.80
N GLU A 380 15.79 17.90 47.17
CA GLU A 380 16.00 16.60 47.84
C GLU A 380 17.38 16.46 48.47
N LYS A 381 18.44 17.00 47.84
CA LYS A 381 19.78 17.05 48.44
C LYS A 381 19.86 17.99 49.64
N ASN A 382 19.16 19.13 49.60
CA ASN A 382 19.13 20.08 50.71
C ASN A 382 18.19 19.66 51.85
N THR A 383 17.22 18.77 51.58
CA THR A 383 16.28 18.24 52.58
C THR A 383 16.86 17.04 53.36
N LYS A 384 18.03 16.51 52.97
CA LYS A 384 18.75 15.46 53.73
C LYS A 384 19.38 15.93 55.05
N THR A 385 19.32 17.22 55.38
CA THR A 385 19.85 17.77 56.64
C THR A 385 18.77 18.11 57.67
N THR A 386 17.53 17.70 57.49
CA THR A 386 16.53 17.81 58.57
C THR A 386 15.56 16.64 58.50
N GLN A 387 15.66 15.77 59.50
CA GLN A 387 14.83 14.60 59.68
C GLN A 387 13.35 14.94 59.90
N GLN A 388 12.52 13.95 59.56
CA GLN A 388 11.19 13.65 60.07
C GLN A 388 10.06 14.62 59.66
N GLU A 389 9.28 14.19 58.66
CA GLU A 389 7.99 13.54 58.92
C GLU A 389 7.51 12.84 57.65
N SER A 390 7.45 11.51 57.70
CA SER A 390 6.95 10.67 56.62
C SER A 390 5.42 10.71 56.61
N ILE A 391 4.82 11.35 55.60
CA ILE A 391 3.45 11.04 55.19
C ILE A 391 3.54 10.06 54.03
N GLU A 392 3.22 8.79 54.30
CA GLU A 392 2.97 7.78 53.28
C GLU A 392 1.94 8.30 52.29
N THR A 393 2.37 8.62 51.06
CA THR A 393 1.44 8.86 49.96
C THR A 393 0.97 7.50 49.45
N LYS A 394 -0.14 6.99 50.04
CA LYS A 394 -0.91 5.89 49.45
C LYS A 394 -1.25 6.25 48.01
N THR A 395 -0.74 5.49 47.05
CA THR A 395 -1.11 5.61 45.64
C THR A 395 -2.58 5.27 45.50
N ILE A 396 -3.43 6.27 45.26
CA ILE A 396 -4.87 6.07 45.08
C ILE A 396 -5.10 5.52 43.67
N HIS A 397 -5.59 4.28 43.58
CA HIS A 397 -5.93 3.63 42.33
C HIS A 397 -7.43 3.85 42.03
N ILE A 398 -7.75 4.47 40.89
CA ILE A 398 -9.11 4.53 40.33
C ILE A 398 -9.22 3.42 39.27
N ALA A 399 -10.35 2.73 39.20
CA ALA A 399 -10.59 1.68 38.20
C ALA A 399 -10.99 2.27 36.84
N GLU A 400 -10.64 1.57 35.75
CA GLU A 400 -11.21 1.85 34.42
C GLU A 400 -12.69 1.46 34.40
N PHE A 401 -13.53 2.23 33.72
CA PHE A 401 -14.99 2.05 33.69
C PHE A 401 -15.39 0.71 33.09
N GLU A 402 -14.61 0.21 32.14
CA GLU A 402 -14.78 -1.08 31.48
C GLU A 402 -14.57 -2.26 32.44
N ASN A 403 -13.80 -2.06 33.51
CA ASN A 403 -13.50 -3.08 34.51
C ASN A 403 -14.47 -3.08 35.69
N ARG A 404 -15.55 -2.30 35.63
CA ARG A 404 -16.58 -2.24 36.69
C ARG A 404 -17.28 -3.59 36.86
N SER A 405 -17.81 -3.84 38.06
CA SER A 405 -18.63 -5.02 38.28
C SER A 405 -19.97 -4.88 37.55
N SER A 406 -20.44 -5.94 36.90
CA SER A 406 -21.79 -5.98 36.32
C SER A 406 -22.90 -5.89 37.39
N SER A 407 -22.58 -6.12 38.66
CA SER A 407 -23.48 -5.97 39.79
C SER A 407 -23.56 -4.53 40.35
N GLU A 408 -22.78 -3.60 39.79
CA GLU A 408 -22.63 -2.27 40.34
C GLU A 408 -23.77 -1.34 39.94
N VAL A 409 -24.42 -0.71 40.93
CA VAL A 409 -25.63 0.09 40.72
C VAL A 409 -25.23 1.53 40.36
N LEU A 410 -25.22 1.83 39.06
CA LEU A 410 -24.87 3.16 38.53
C LEU A 410 -25.99 4.21 38.67
N GLY A 411 -27.13 3.88 39.28
CA GLY A 411 -28.26 4.81 39.43
C GLY A 411 -29.01 5.11 38.11
N LEU A 412 -28.89 4.24 37.10
CA LEU A 412 -29.65 4.36 35.86
C LEU A 412 -31.16 4.39 36.12
N LYS A 413 -31.89 5.17 35.32
CA LYS A 413 -33.33 5.45 35.44
C LYS A 413 -33.75 6.16 36.74
N ASN A 414 -32.82 6.50 37.63
CA ASN A 414 -33.12 7.19 38.88
C ASN A 414 -33.02 8.71 38.69
N LYS A 415 -34.05 9.42 39.12
CA LYS A 415 -34.12 10.90 39.07
C LYS A 415 -33.14 11.61 39.98
N ASP A 416 -32.70 10.93 41.05
CA ASP A 416 -31.78 11.47 42.04
C ASP A 416 -30.35 10.99 41.77
N SER A 417 -30.04 10.61 40.53
CA SER A 417 -28.73 10.08 40.12
C SER A 417 -28.23 10.82 38.90
N TYR A 418 -26.96 11.19 38.95
CA TYR A 418 -26.30 12.01 37.95
C TYR A 418 -24.93 11.42 37.63
N ILE A 419 -24.47 11.69 36.43
CA ILE A 419 -23.11 11.39 36.01
C ILE A 419 -22.44 12.69 35.55
N ALA A 420 -21.21 12.90 35.98
CA ALA A 420 -20.37 13.98 35.50
C ALA A 420 -19.11 13.42 34.83
N MET A 421 -18.68 14.05 33.75
CA MET A 421 -17.45 13.73 33.03
C MET A 421 -16.54 14.94 33.04
N LEU A 422 -15.32 14.74 33.54
CA LEU A 422 -14.25 15.71 33.50
C LEU A 422 -13.26 15.30 32.40
N ASN A 423 -13.07 16.18 31.42
CA ASN A 423 -12.06 15.96 30.40
C ASN A 423 -10.67 16.21 30.99
N LEU A 424 -9.82 15.17 31.02
CA LEU A 424 -8.45 15.27 31.49
C LEU A 424 -7.49 15.01 30.33
N THR A 425 -6.43 15.81 30.26
CA THR A 425 -5.29 15.48 29.40
C THR A 425 -4.44 14.41 30.10
N ARG A 426 -3.63 13.67 29.33
CA ARG A 426 -2.67 12.72 29.90
C ARG A 426 -1.70 13.36 30.89
N GLU A 427 -1.36 14.64 30.69
CA GLU A 427 -0.47 15.39 31.58
C GLU A 427 -1.15 15.79 32.90
N THR A 428 -2.42 16.20 32.85
CA THR A 428 -3.17 16.64 34.05
C THR A 428 -3.74 15.45 34.84
N ARG A 429 -4.02 14.31 34.19
CA ARG A 429 -4.68 13.12 34.78
C ARG A 429 -4.14 12.71 36.15
N LYS A 430 -2.83 12.55 36.29
CA LYS A 430 -2.23 12.03 37.53
C LYS A 430 -2.36 13.01 38.71
N ASN A 431 -2.28 14.31 38.46
CA ASN A 431 -2.39 15.33 39.51
C ASN A 431 -3.86 15.59 39.84
N THR A 432 -4.72 15.72 38.83
CA THR A 432 -6.16 15.91 39.02
C THR A 432 -6.81 14.73 39.75
N ILE A 433 -6.40 13.47 39.47
CA ILE A 433 -6.90 12.30 40.20
C ILE A 433 -6.50 12.32 41.68
N LYS A 434 -5.27 12.76 41.99
CA LYS A 434 -4.80 12.90 43.37
C LYS A 434 -5.59 13.98 44.11
N GLU A 435 -5.78 15.14 43.48
CA GLU A 435 -6.58 16.25 44.03
C GLU A 435 -8.02 15.80 44.24
N PHE A 436 -8.65 15.19 43.23
CA PHE A 436 -10.01 14.66 43.31
C PHE A 436 -10.19 13.68 44.47
N ALA A 437 -9.26 12.74 44.65
CA ALA A 437 -9.37 11.74 45.69
C ALA A 437 -9.13 12.27 47.11
N ILE A 438 -8.46 13.42 47.25
CA ILE A 438 -8.30 14.13 48.53
C ILE A 438 -9.55 14.94 48.85
N PHE A 439 -10.06 15.70 47.89
CA PHE A 439 -11.20 16.62 48.10
C PHE A 439 -12.57 15.93 48.11
N PHE A 440 -12.70 14.77 47.44
CA PHE A 440 -13.96 14.05 47.28
C PHE A 440 -13.82 12.58 47.70
N LYS A 441 -13.30 12.36 48.90
CA LYS A 441 -13.14 11.01 49.49
C LYS A 441 -14.48 10.28 49.64
N ASP A 442 -15.56 11.03 49.82
CA ASP A 442 -16.90 10.51 50.12
C ASP A 442 -17.74 10.22 48.87
N ILE A 443 -17.24 10.52 47.66
CA ILE A 443 -17.93 10.12 46.42
C ILE A 443 -17.61 8.64 46.14
N PRO A 444 -18.63 7.76 46.17
CA PRO A 444 -18.42 6.31 46.22
C PRO A 444 -18.02 5.71 44.87
N LEU A 445 -18.42 6.33 43.75
CA LEU A 445 -18.28 5.75 42.42
C LEU A 445 -17.57 6.72 41.47
N LYS A 446 -16.33 6.36 41.11
CA LYS A 446 -15.47 7.11 40.19
C LYS A 446 -14.70 6.15 39.29
N TYR A 447 -14.63 6.47 38.00
CA TYR A 447 -13.94 5.65 37.00
C TYR A 447 -13.16 6.50 36.02
N ILE A 448 -12.21 5.88 35.34
CA ILE A 448 -11.62 6.47 34.13
C ILE A 448 -12.28 5.86 32.89
N HIS A 449 -12.56 6.71 31.90
CA HIS A 449 -12.99 6.29 30.57
C HIS A 449 -12.35 7.22 29.54
N ASN A 450 -11.56 6.67 28.61
CA ASN A 450 -10.87 7.44 27.55
C ASN A 450 -10.16 8.69 28.07
N ASP A 451 -9.28 8.50 29.06
CA ASP A 451 -8.53 9.56 29.77
C ASP A 451 -9.40 10.59 30.54
N SER A 452 -10.74 10.49 30.50
CA SER A 452 -11.65 11.33 31.27
C SER A 452 -12.06 10.70 32.61
N LEU A 453 -12.31 11.53 33.63
CA LEU A 453 -12.81 11.07 34.92
C LEU A 453 -14.34 11.11 34.95
N LEU A 454 -14.94 9.95 35.20
CA LEU A 454 -16.37 9.77 35.42
C LEU A 454 -16.67 9.80 36.92
N VAL A 455 -17.69 10.56 37.29
CA VAL A 455 -18.15 10.73 38.67
C VAL A 455 -19.64 10.48 38.73
N PHE A 456 -20.07 9.49 39.51
CA PHE A 456 -21.49 9.23 39.73
C PHE A 456 -21.93 9.87 41.04
N LEU A 457 -22.96 10.72 40.96
CA LEU A 457 -23.48 11.53 42.05
C LEU A 457 -24.92 11.11 42.36
N LYS A 458 -25.30 11.14 43.64
CA LYS A 458 -26.65 10.82 44.08
C LYS A 458 -27.22 11.98 44.90
N GLU A 459 -27.89 12.90 44.22
CA GLU A 459 -28.39 14.15 44.81
C GLU A 459 -29.84 14.38 44.44
N LYS A 460 -30.59 15.10 45.30
CA LYS A 460 -32.04 15.31 45.13
C LYS A 460 -32.39 16.34 44.06
N GLY A 461 -31.45 17.19 43.66
CA GLY A 461 -31.68 18.24 42.67
C GLY A 461 -30.41 18.69 41.94
N MET A 462 -30.59 19.26 40.75
CA MET A 462 -29.48 19.75 39.91
C MET A 462 -28.65 20.83 40.59
N ALA A 463 -29.27 21.70 41.39
CA ALA A 463 -28.54 22.76 42.11
C ALA A 463 -27.51 22.20 43.10
N ASP A 464 -27.80 21.06 43.74
CA ASP A 464 -26.88 20.39 44.65
C ASP A 464 -25.70 19.77 43.88
N VAL A 465 -25.99 19.18 42.72
CA VAL A 465 -24.98 18.63 41.79
C VAL A 465 -24.06 19.74 41.30
N GLU A 466 -24.61 20.84 40.79
CA GLU A 466 -23.82 21.99 40.34
C GLU A 466 -22.96 22.56 41.47
N THR A 467 -23.50 22.67 42.69
CA THR A 467 -22.72 23.12 43.85
C THR A 467 -21.52 22.21 44.12
N ILE A 468 -21.69 20.89 44.02
CA ILE A 468 -20.59 19.92 44.16
C ILE A 468 -19.57 20.10 43.02
N LEU A 469 -20.02 20.27 41.78
CA LEU A 469 -19.15 20.43 40.62
C LEU A 469 -18.41 21.78 40.61
N TYR A 470 -19.02 22.86 41.10
CA TYR A 470 -18.35 24.16 41.28
C TYR A 470 -17.30 24.10 42.39
N LYS A 471 -17.61 23.44 43.52
CA LYS A 471 -16.61 23.18 44.57
C LYS A 471 -15.45 22.35 44.02
N LEU A 472 -15.74 21.36 43.18
CA LEU A 472 -14.74 20.55 42.50
C LEU A 472 -13.86 21.40 41.59
N GLN A 473 -14.45 22.19 40.69
CA GLN A 473 -13.72 23.02 39.75
C GLN A 473 -12.83 24.06 40.46
N ASN A 474 -13.28 24.62 41.59
CA ASN A 474 -12.50 25.57 42.39
C ASN A 474 -11.40 24.90 43.23
N ALA A 475 -11.52 23.62 43.55
CA ALA A 475 -10.51 22.88 44.30
C ALA A 475 -9.38 22.35 43.41
N LEU A 476 -9.63 22.21 42.10
CA LEU A 476 -8.63 21.80 41.12
C LEU A 476 -7.76 22.99 40.73
N LYS A 477 -6.44 22.75 40.58
CA LYS A 477 -5.51 23.81 40.16
C LYS A 477 -5.75 24.30 38.74
N ASP A 478 -6.17 23.40 37.87
CA ASP A 478 -6.46 23.68 36.47
C ASP A 478 -7.98 23.75 36.27
N LYS A 479 -8.44 24.73 35.49
CA LYS A 479 -9.85 24.81 35.09
C LYS A 479 -10.15 23.74 34.03
N HIS A 480 -10.95 22.75 34.40
CA HIS A 480 -11.42 21.70 33.51
C HIS A 480 -12.87 21.98 33.08
N THR A 481 -13.22 21.64 31.83
CA THR A 481 -14.62 21.55 31.40
C THR A 481 -15.26 20.33 32.05
N ILE A 482 -16.45 20.52 32.64
CA ILE A 482 -17.20 19.45 33.31
C ILE A 482 -18.57 19.36 32.67
N ALA A 483 -18.91 18.24 32.04
CA ALA A 483 -20.28 18.00 31.61
C ALA A 483 -20.98 17.11 32.64
N TYR A 484 -22.27 17.35 32.90
CA TYR A 484 -23.07 16.50 33.78
C TYR A 484 -24.46 16.24 33.20
N LEU A 485 -25.06 15.10 33.56
CA LEU A 485 -26.32 14.61 33.00
C LEU A 485 -27.15 13.89 34.06
N SER A 486 -28.46 14.16 34.09
CA SER A 486 -29.40 13.36 34.88
C SER A 486 -29.54 11.95 34.30
N LEU A 487 -29.46 10.93 35.15
CA LEU A 487 -29.70 9.54 34.74
C LEU A 487 -31.20 9.19 34.71
N LYS A 488 -32.08 10.16 34.93
CA LYS A 488 -33.53 10.01 34.80
C LYS A 488 -33.90 9.58 33.37
N GLY A 489 -34.51 8.41 33.23
CA GLY A 489 -34.90 7.89 31.92
C GLY A 489 -33.76 7.36 31.05
N ILE A 490 -32.51 7.35 31.54
CA ILE A 490 -31.38 6.71 30.86
C ILE A 490 -31.29 5.25 31.31
N ASP A 491 -31.37 4.34 30.35
CA ASP A 491 -31.33 2.91 30.54
C ASP A 491 -29.94 2.29 30.36
N ASN A 492 -29.01 3.03 29.75
CA ASN A 492 -27.66 2.57 29.44
C ASN A 492 -26.61 3.63 29.83
N ALA A 493 -25.62 3.24 30.63
CA ALA A 493 -24.53 4.14 31.03
C ALA A 493 -23.67 4.62 29.86
N TYR A 494 -23.49 3.81 28.81
CA TYR A 494 -22.77 4.22 27.60
C TYR A 494 -23.53 5.31 26.83
N LYS A 495 -24.87 5.31 26.89
CA LYS A 495 -25.70 6.38 26.33
C LYS A 495 -25.43 7.71 27.03
N ALA A 496 -25.39 7.69 28.36
CA ALA A 496 -25.03 8.88 29.15
C ALA A 496 -23.62 9.38 28.83
N ILE A 497 -22.63 8.49 28.73
CA ILE A 497 -21.24 8.81 28.41
C ILE A 497 -21.12 9.50 27.04
N ASN A 498 -21.84 9.01 26.03
CA ASN A 498 -21.83 9.59 24.69
C ASN A 498 -22.43 11.02 24.66
N VAL A 499 -23.55 11.23 25.37
CA VAL A 499 -24.17 12.56 25.52
C VAL A 499 -23.19 13.53 26.21
N LEU A 500 -22.51 13.09 27.27
CA LEU A 500 -21.50 13.88 27.98
C LEU A 500 -20.30 14.23 27.09
N GLN A 501 -19.81 13.29 26.28
CA GLN A 501 -18.71 13.53 25.35
C GLN A 501 -19.08 14.63 24.34
N LYS A 502 -20.28 14.56 23.75
CA LYS A 502 -20.77 15.60 22.83
C LYS A 502 -20.82 16.99 23.49
N ALA A 503 -21.29 17.05 24.73
CA ALA A 503 -21.35 18.30 25.49
C ALA A 503 -19.93 18.88 25.74
N LEU A 504 -18.95 18.04 26.06
CA LEU A 504 -17.57 18.48 26.32
C LEU A 504 -16.83 19.04 25.09
N PHE A 505 -17.17 18.61 23.87
CA PHE A 505 -16.52 19.10 22.64
C PHE A 505 -16.97 20.53 22.25
N SER A 506 -18.01 21.06 22.87
CA SER A 506 -18.66 22.29 22.43
C SER A 506 -18.16 23.55 23.14
N ASN A 507 -17.54 23.44 24.32
CA ASN A 507 -17.20 24.59 25.17
C ASN A 507 -15.92 24.40 26.00
N ASN A 508 -15.18 25.50 26.23
CA ASN A 508 -13.93 25.51 27.01
C ASN A 508 -14.14 26.12 28.41
N GLY A 509 -13.95 25.32 29.46
CA GLY A 509 -13.75 25.79 30.85
C GLY A 509 -15.00 25.95 31.72
N GLU A 510 -16.17 25.49 31.27
CA GLU A 510 -17.45 25.66 31.98
C GLU A 510 -18.02 24.34 32.52
N ILE A 511 -18.96 24.44 33.46
CA ILE A 511 -19.81 23.32 33.91
C ILE A 511 -21.07 23.32 33.05
N ILE A 512 -21.34 22.21 32.36
CA ILE A 512 -22.34 22.11 31.30
C ILE A 512 -23.39 21.09 31.71
N ASN A 513 -24.66 21.51 31.73
CA ASN A 513 -25.79 20.57 31.77
C ASN A 513 -25.96 19.95 30.37
N ALA A 514 -25.78 18.64 30.26
CA ALA A 514 -25.84 17.92 28.99
C ALA A 514 -27.27 17.47 28.61
N GLU A 515 -28.32 17.88 29.35
CA GLU A 515 -29.71 17.51 29.03
C GLU A 515 -30.17 18.00 27.66
N ASP A 516 -29.70 19.18 27.21
CA ASP A 516 -30.04 19.73 25.90
C ASP A 516 -29.48 18.90 24.73
N PHE A 517 -28.52 18.02 25.00
CA PHE A 517 -27.91 17.13 24.02
C PHE A 517 -28.64 15.78 23.90
N ILE A 518 -29.71 15.56 24.69
CA ILE A 518 -30.55 14.35 24.62
C ILE A 518 -31.43 14.36 23.36
N GLU A 519 -31.90 15.52 22.89
CA GLU A 519 -32.84 15.60 21.75
C GLU A 519 -32.20 15.30 20.38
N ALA A 520 -30.89 15.44 20.24
CA ALA A 520 -30.15 15.05 19.04
C ALA A 520 -30.13 13.53 18.79
N GLU A 521 -30.51 12.70 19.76
CA GLU A 521 -30.72 11.26 19.58
C GLU A 521 -32.16 10.89 19.16
N LYS A 522 -33.16 11.75 19.38
CA LYS A 522 -34.55 11.42 19.01
C LYS A 522 -34.80 11.46 17.51
N ASP A 523 -34.11 12.33 16.77
CA ASP A 523 -34.18 12.38 15.30
C ASP A 523 -33.47 11.21 14.61
N THR A 524 -32.69 10.41 15.34
CA THR A 524 -32.05 9.18 14.82
C THR A 524 -32.76 7.88 15.24
N LEU A 525 -33.71 7.94 16.19
CA LEU A 525 -34.41 6.77 16.75
C LEU A 525 -35.88 6.63 16.31
N GLY A 526 -36.37 7.50 15.41
CA GLY A 526 -37.76 7.52 14.93
C GLY A 526 -38.09 6.58 13.76
N LYS A 527 -37.16 5.76 13.25
CA LYS A 527 -37.50 4.69 12.29
C LYS A 527 -37.71 3.39 13.07
N LYS A 528 -38.95 2.89 12.97
CA LYS A 528 -39.41 1.59 13.47
C LYS A 528 -38.30 0.53 13.40
N GLU A 529 -38.18 -0.23 14.49
CA GLU A 529 -37.59 -1.57 14.49
C GLU A 529 -38.37 -2.47 13.51
N GLU A 530 -38.08 -2.33 12.22
CA GLU A 530 -38.12 -3.48 11.34
C GLU A 530 -36.80 -4.19 11.53
N ASN A 531 -36.85 -5.47 11.89
CA ASN A 531 -35.70 -6.35 11.94
C ASN A 531 -34.88 -6.20 10.65
N ILE A 532 -33.80 -5.41 10.71
CA ILE A 532 -32.77 -5.39 9.69
C ILE A 532 -32.06 -6.72 9.82
N VAL A 533 -32.55 -7.71 9.07
CA VAL A 533 -31.71 -8.83 8.67
C VAL A 533 -30.62 -8.20 7.81
N ILE A 534 -29.47 -7.99 8.43
CA ILE A 534 -28.25 -7.59 7.73
C ILE A 534 -28.03 -8.66 6.66
N PRO A 535 -28.04 -8.32 5.35
CA PRO A 535 -27.71 -9.30 4.33
C PRO A 535 -26.31 -9.84 4.66
N SER A 536 -26.21 -11.15 4.86
CA SER A 536 -24.94 -11.82 5.21
C SER A 536 -23.80 -11.39 4.28
N ASP A 537 -24.13 -11.11 3.01
CA ASP A 537 -23.25 -10.58 1.98
C ASP A 537 -22.50 -9.29 2.32
N PHE A 538 -22.97 -8.46 3.26
CA PHE A 538 -22.31 -7.21 3.63
C PHE A 538 -21.42 -7.37 4.89
N GLN A 539 -21.86 -8.15 5.87
CA GLN A 539 -20.99 -8.56 6.98
C GLN A 539 -19.85 -9.46 6.49
N ASP A 540 -20.12 -10.32 5.51
CA ASP A 540 -19.09 -11.16 4.88
C ASP A 540 -18.11 -10.33 4.04
N LYS A 541 -18.52 -9.20 3.44
CA LYS A 541 -17.60 -8.27 2.76
C LYS A 541 -16.69 -7.50 3.73
N ILE A 542 -17.22 -7.10 4.89
CA ILE A 542 -16.42 -6.42 5.93
C ILE A 542 -15.55 -7.43 6.69
N LYS A 543 -16.03 -8.65 6.91
CA LYS A 543 -15.24 -9.77 7.46
C LYS A 543 -14.13 -10.19 6.50
N ASN A 544 -14.40 -10.30 5.20
CA ASN A 544 -13.37 -10.52 4.17
C ASN A 544 -12.40 -9.33 4.03
N ALA A 545 -12.85 -8.08 4.23
CA ALA A 545 -11.95 -6.93 4.31
C ALA A 545 -11.05 -6.99 5.55
N LYS A 546 -11.58 -7.43 6.70
CA LYS A 546 -10.83 -7.62 7.95
C LYS A 546 -9.91 -8.85 7.91
N GLU A 547 -10.31 -9.93 7.22
CA GLU A 547 -9.50 -11.13 6.95
C GLU A 547 -8.40 -10.83 5.92
N SER A 548 -8.67 -9.99 4.92
CA SER A 548 -7.64 -9.46 4.00
C SER A 548 -6.67 -8.49 4.70
N LEU A 549 -7.12 -7.68 5.67
CA LEU A 549 -6.25 -6.79 6.47
C LEU A 549 -5.45 -7.54 7.55
N THR A 550 -5.99 -8.60 8.16
CA THR A 550 -5.26 -9.45 9.11
C THR A 550 -4.33 -10.46 8.44
N THR A 551 -4.46 -10.69 7.14
CA THR A 551 -3.52 -11.49 6.33
C THR A 551 -2.48 -10.65 5.57
N ILE A 552 -2.60 -9.32 5.55
CA ILE A 552 -1.61 -8.40 4.95
C ILE A 552 -0.62 -7.82 5.98
N GLY A 553 -0.89 -7.97 7.28
CA GLY A 553 0.17 -7.95 8.30
C GLY A 553 0.94 -9.27 8.27
N PRO A 554 2.28 -9.29 8.35
CA PRO A 554 3.02 -10.54 8.47
C PRO A 554 2.45 -11.29 9.69
N SER A 555 2.11 -12.56 9.50
CA SER A 555 2.08 -13.48 10.64
C SER A 555 3.36 -13.18 11.42
N LYS A 556 3.24 -12.87 12.73
CA LYS A 556 4.36 -12.81 13.66
C LYS A 556 5.42 -13.80 13.19
N LYS A 557 6.65 -13.31 12.93
CA LYS A 557 7.85 -14.10 12.62
C LYS A 557 7.68 -15.54 13.11
N SER A 558 7.25 -16.42 12.22
CA SER A 558 7.47 -17.85 12.40
C SER A 558 8.44 -18.22 11.29
N ASP A 559 9.60 -18.71 11.70
CA ASP A 559 10.70 -19.15 10.84
C ASP A 559 10.29 -20.33 9.95
N ILE A 560 9.39 -20.12 8.98
CA ILE A 560 9.07 -21.16 8.00
C ILE A 560 10.01 -20.97 6.80
N LYS A 561 11.29 -21.31 7.03
CA LYS A 561 12.30 -21.51 5.97
C LYS A 561 11.86 -22.65 5.05
N GLU A 562 12.04 -22.50 3.75
CA GLU A 562 11.94 -23.59 2.77
C GLU A 562 12.83 -24.77 3.19
N SER A 563 12.37 -26.00 3.00
CA SER A 563 13.19 -27.20 3.23
C SER A 563 13.38 -27.94 1.91
N ALA A 564 14.63 -28.23 1.56
CA ALA A 564 14.96 -28.93 0.33
C ALA A 564 14.23 -30.27 0.27
N PHE A 565 13.61 -30.54 -0.87
CA PHE A 565 12.73 -31.68 -1.08
C PHE A 565 13.00 -32.28 -2.46
N GLU A 566 13.09 -33.61 -2.55
CA GLU A 566 13.31 -34.35 -3.81
C GLU A 566 12.04 -34.30 -4.68
N CYS A 567 11.73 -33.12 -5.21
CA CYS A 567 10.47 -32.83 -5.89
C CYS A 567 10.18 -33.81 -7.03
N ASP A 568 11.20 -34.13 -7.84
CA ASP A 568 11.08 -35.01 -9.01
C ASP A 568 10.73 -36.45 -8.63
N LYS A 569 11.24 -36.95 -7.49
CA LYS A 569 10.99 -38.31 -7.01
C LYS A 569 9.54 -38.52 -6.56
N PHE A 570 8.95 -37.50 -5.95
CA PHE A 570 7.59 -37.58 -5.38
C PHE A 570 6.51 -36.97 -6.28
N ALA A 571 6.89 -36.30 -7.37
CA ALA A 571 5.98 -35.59 -8.26
C ALA A 571 4.83 -36.48 -8.75
N GLU A 572 5.11 -37.67 -9.29
CA GLU A 572 4.06 -38.52 -9.86
C GLU A 572 3.09 -39.06 -8.80
N ALA A 573 3.60 -39.42 -7.61
CA ALA A 573 2.76 -39.85 -6.49
C ALA A 573 1.80 -38.72 -6.07
N ILE A 574 2.31 -37.50 -5.96
CA ILE A 574 1.51 -36.30 -5.64
C ILE A 574 0.49 -36.03 -6.75
N PHE A 575 0.91 -36.03 -8.01
CA PHE A 575 0.05 -35.74 -9.16
C PHE A 575 -1.07 -36.78 -9.32
N SER A 576 -0.79 -38.06 -9.05
CA SER A 576 -1.81 -39.11 -9.10
C SER A 576 -2.89 -38.91 -8.03
N GLN A 577 -2.48 -38.64 -6.79
CA GLN A 577 -3.45 -38.39 -5.71
C GLN A 577 -4.29 -37.12 -5.95
N ILE A 578 -3.68 -36.07 -6.52
CA ILE A 578 -4.43 -34.88 -6.93
C ILE A 578 -5.49 -35.24 -7.97
N ARG A 579 -5.15 -36.01 -9.02
CA ARG A 579 -6.09 -36.42 -10.09
C ARG A 579 -7.28 -37.18 -9.55
N GLU A 580 -7.06 -38.09 -8.60
CA GLU A 580 -8.12 -38.93 -8.02
C GLU A 580 -9.10 -38.09 -7.20
N LYS A 581 -8.58 -37.08 -6.49
CA LYS A 581 -9.35 -36.25 -5.55
C LYS A 581 -9.98 -34.98 -6.15
N VAL A 582 -9.92 -34.78 -7.47
CA VAL A 582 -10.56 -33.62 -8.11
C VAL A 582 -12.08 -33.69 -7.95
N GLY A 583 -12.66 -32.65 -7.34
CA GLY A 583 -14.08 -32.53 -7.04
C GLY A 583 -14.55 -33.31 -5.80
N GLU A 584 -13.64 -33.89 -5.03
CA GLU A 584 -13.97 -34.52 -3.74
C GLU A 584 -13.88 -33.51 -2.59
N PRO A 585 -14.74 -33.60 -1.56
CA PRO A 585 -14.63 -32.78 -0.36
C PRO A 585 -13.39 -33.18 0.46
N PHE A 586 -12.73 -32.21 1.08
CA PHE A 586 -11.60 -32.43 1.96
C PHE A 586 -12.07 -32.61 3.41
N SER A 587 -11.82 -33.79 3.97
CA SER A 587 -12.24 -34.22 5.31
C SER A 587 -11.87 -33.19 6.39
N GLY A 588 -12.86 -32.69 7.13
CA GLY A 588 -12.64 -31.70 8.20
C GLY A 588 -12.60 -30.24 7.73
N SER A 589 -12.89 -29.97 6.45
CA SER A 589 -13.09 -28.61 5.93
C SER A 589 -14.41 -28.52 5.16
N SER A 590 -14.98 -27.32 5.05
CA SER A 590 -16.13 -27.02 4.17
C SER A 590 -15.70 -26.86 2.70
N SER A 591 -14.59 -27.47 2.27
CA SER A 591 -13.92 -27.17 1.00
C SER A 591 -13.52 -28.43 0.24
N PHE A 592 -13.10 -28.27 -1.03
CA PHE A 592 -12.73 -29.35 -1.94
C PHE A 592 -11.22 -29.64 -1.89
N CYS A 593 -10.83 -30.89 -2.13
CA CYS A 593 -9.42 -31.28 -2.27
C CYS A 593 -8.77 -30.59 -3.48
N ALA A 594 -9.45 -30.63 -4.63
CA ALA A 594 -9.03 -29.91 -5.83
C ALA A 594 -10.23 -29.58 -6.72
N VAL A 595 -10.18 -28.45 -7.45
CA VAL A 595 -11.27 -27.96 -8.30
C VAL A 595 -10.74 -27.63 -9.71
N PRO A 596 -11.44 -28.03 -10.79
CA PRO A 596 -11.03 -27.73 -12.15
C PRO A 596 -11.36 -26.27 -12.53
N TYR A 597 -10.36 -25.50 -12.94
CA TYR A 597 -10.53 -24.16 -13.48
C TYR A 597 -10.27 -24.13 -14.99
N LYS A 598 -11.34 -24.42 -15.76
CA LYS A 598 -11.28 -24.58 -17.21
C LYS A 598 -10.77 -23.32 -17.93
N THR A 599 -11.21 -22.12 -17.52
CA THR A 599 -10.87 -20.84 -18.16
C THR A 599 -9.36 -20.61 -18.25
N ARG A 600 -8.59 -21.02 -17.24
CA ARG A 600 -7.11 -20.89 -17.24
C ARG A 600 -6.38 -22.21 -17.47
N SER A 601 -7.08 -23.30 -17.80
CA SER A 601 -6.49 -24.64 -17.90
C SER A 601 -5.69 -25.03 -16.64
N ARG A 602 -6.30 -24.84 -15.46
CA ARG A 602 -5.68 -25.15 -14.16
C ARG A 602 -6.51 -26.16 -13.35
N ILE A 603 -5.83 -26.88 -12.47
CA ILE A 603 -6.45 -27.55 -11.32
C ILE A 603 -6.03 -26.78 -10.06
N LEU A 604 -7.00 -26.22 -9.37
CA LEU A 604 -6.79 -25.51 -8.11
C LEU A 604 -6.76 -26.54 -6.99
N VAL A 605 -5.58 -26.80 -6.41
CA VAL A 605 -5.41 -27.81 -5.37
C VAL A 605 -5.39 -27.12 -4.01
N SER A 606 -6.29 -27.48 -3.09
CA SER A 606 -6.32 -26.87 -1.75
C SER A 606 -4.95 -26.93 -1.08
N SER A 607 -4.52 -25.82 -0.50
CA SER A 607 -3.23 -25.75 0.21
C SER A 607 -3.16 -26.77 1.35
N GLN A 608 -4.25 -26.92 2.11
CA GLN A 608 -4.30 -27.88 3.22
C GLN A 608 -4.14 -29.32 2.74
N PHE A 609 -4.85 -29.68 1.67
CA PHE A 609 -4.75 -30.99 1.03
C PHE A 609 -3.35 -31.22 0.47
N PHE A 610 -2.79 -30.24 -0.24
CA PHE A 610 -1.44 -30.33 -0.79
C PHE A 610 -0.37 -30.56 0.28
N ILE A 611 -0.44 -29.85 1.41
CA ILE A 611 0.49 -30.08 2.53
C ILE A 611 0.30 -31.49 3.12
N SER A 612 -0.94 -31.97 3.22
CA SER A 612 -1.21 -33.35 3.71
C SER A 612 -0.67 -34.42 2.76
N LEU A 613 -0.73 -34.19 1.44
CA LEU A 613 -0.08 -35.07 0.47
C LEU A 613 1.43 -35.11 0.69
N ILE A 614 2.07 -33.93 0.85
CA ILE A 614 3.52 -33.84 1.10
C ILE A 614 3.89 -34.54 2.41
N GLU A 615 3.08 -34.38 3.46
CA GLU A 615 3.24 -35.06 4.75
C GLU A 615 3.22 -36.57 4.60
N GLU A 616 2.25 -37.09 3.84
CA GLU A 616 2.08 -38.51 3.57
C GLU A 616 3.21 -39.10 2.71
N VAL A 617 3.50 -38.50 1.55
CA VAL A 617 4.52 -39.04 0.63
C VAL A 617 5.93 -38.89 1.18
N SER A 618 6.19 -37.86 1.99
CA SER A 618 7.52 -37.58 2.53
C SER A 618 7.73 -38.03 3.97
N LYS A 619 6.68 -38.61 4.60
CA LYS A 619 6.67 -39.17 5.96
C LYS A 619 7.33 -38.24 6.99
N CYS A 620 6.96 -36.97 6.98
CA CYS A 620 7.52 -35.96 7.88
C CYS A 620 6.45 -35.38 8.81
N SER A 621 6.85 -34.54 9.75
CA SER A 621 5.89 -33.79 10.58
C SER A 621 5.16 -32.74 9.74
N ARG A 622 3.96 -32.35 10.18
CA ARG A 622 3.17 -31.27 9.55
C ARG A 622 3.98 -29.98 9.33
N GLY A 623 4.77 -29.57 10.31
CA GLY A 623 5.60 -28.37 10.22
C GLY A 623 6.67 -28.47 9.12
N GLU A 624 7.25 -29.66 8.93
CA GLU A 624 8.22 -29.94 7.86
C GLU A 624 7.54 -30.07 6.49
N ALA A 625 6.32 -30.63 6.46
CA ALA A 625 5.53 -30.74 5.24
C ALA A 625 5.19 -29.37 4.66
N ILE A 626 4.88 -28.37 5.51
CA ILE A 626 4.67 -26.98 5.08
C ILE A 626 5.92 -26.42 4.38
N LYS A 627 7.10 -26.63 4.97
CA LYS A 627 8.38 -26.13 4.42
C LYS A 627 8.72 -26.79 3.08
N ARG A 628 8.46 -28.09 2.95
CA ARG A 628 8.66 -28.87 1.72
C ARG A 628 7.62 -28.52 0.65
N ALA A 629 6.37 -28.26 1.02
CA ALA A 629 5.33 -27.78 0.12
C ALA A 629 5.72 -26.42 -0.47
N ASN A 630 6.22 -25.49 0.34
CA ASN A 630 6.73 -24.20 -0.13
C ASN A 630 7.90 -24.38 -1.11
N TYR A 631 8.86 -25.27 -0.78
CA TYR A 631 9.97 -25.59 -1.69
C TYR A 631 9.48 -26.19 -3.02
N PHE A 632 8.50 -27.10 -2.99
CA PHE A 632 7.90 -27.70 -4.18
C PHE A 632 7.20 -26.67 -5.07
N VAL A 633 6.43 -25.75 -4.46
CA VAL A 633 5.78 -24.64 -5.18
C VAL A 633 6.82 -23.74 -5.84
N LYS A 634 7.94 -23.48 -5.16
CA LYS A 634 9.02 -22.70 -5.74
C LYS A 634 9.73 -23.42 -6.88
N TYR A 635 10.01 -24.70 -6.70
CA TYR A 635 10.70 -25.53 -7.67
C TYR A 635 9.93 -25.61 -9.00
N TYR A 636 8.60 -25.74 -8.95
CA TYR A 636 7.76 -25.85 -10.16
C TYR A 636 7.02 -24.57 -10.57
N GLY A 637 7.05 -23.52 -9.74
CA GLY A 637 6.30 -22.28 -9.93
C GLY A 637 7.13 -21.08 -10.34
N SER A 638 8.46 -21.13 -10.17
CA SER A 638 9.38 -20.06 -10.57
C SER A 638 9.38 -19.89 -12.10
N LYS A 639 9.56 -18.66 -12.59
CA LYS A 639 9.55 -18.36 -14.04
C LYS A 639 10.62 -19.12 -14.81
N ASP A 640 11.74 -19.41 -14.16
CA ASP A 640 12.90 -20.11 -14.73
C ASP A 640 12.80 -21.65 -14.58
N SER A 641 11.74 -22.16 -13.94
CA SER A 641 11.56 -23.61 -13.77
C SER A 641 11.33 -24.27 -15.12
N ASN A 642 12.04 -25.36 -15.39
CA ASN A 642 11.84 -26.18 -16.58
C ASN A 642 11.86 -27.66 -16.18
N PRO A 643 10.70 -28.35 -16.14
CA PRO A 643 9.38 -27.87 -16.54
C PRO A 643 8.69 -27.00 -15.48
N ARG A 644 7.83 -26.08 -15.92
CA ARG A 644 6.98 -25.27 -15.03
C ARG A 644 5.60 -25.89 -14.93
N TYR A 645 5.18 -26.26 -13.72
CA TYR A 645 3.91 -26.93 -13.48
C TYR A 645 2.93 -26.12 -12.65
N ILE A 646 3.40 -25.10 -11.94
CA ILE A 646 2.57 -24.28 -11.06
C ILE A 646 2.55 -22.85 -11.59
N TYR A 647 1.35 -22.28 -11.64
CA TYR A 647 1.09 -20.97 -12.21
C TYR A 647 0.31 -20.11 -11.22
N ASP A 648 0.17 -18.83 -11.55
CA ASP A 648 -0.69 -17.90 -10.82
C ASP A 648 -0.28 -17.64 -9.35
N ILE A 649 0.95 -18.03 -8.96
CA ILE A 649 1.61 -17.73 -7.68
C ILE A 649 2.84 -16.86 -7.93
N ASN A 650 2.99 -15.81 -7.14
CA ASN A 650 4.17 -14.92 -7.18
C ASN A 650 5.29 -15.41 -6.25
N VAL A 651 5.88 -16.56 -6.63
CA VAL A 651 6.95 -17.21 -5.85
C VAL A 651 8.15 -16.28 -5.62
N THR A 652 8.45 -15.39 -6.55
CA THR A 652 9.54 -14.40 -6.43
C THR A 652 9.35 -13.40 -5.29
N LYS A 653 8.10 -13.14 -4.87
CA LYS A 653 7.75 -12.31 -3.72
C LYS A 653 7.56 -13.14 -2.43
N GLY A 654 7.90 -14.43 -2.44
CA GLY A 654 7.81 -15.31 -1.25
C GLY A 654 6.43 -15.89 -0.99
N TYR A 655 5.52 -15.85 -1.97
CA TYR A 655 4.20 -16.49 -1.86
C TYR A 655 4.25 -17.93 -2.37
N TYR A 656 3.53 -18.83 -1.68
CA TYR A 656 3.46 -20.26 -2.03
C TYR A 656 2.03 -20.76 -2.28
N THR A 657 1.04 -19.88 -2.21
CA THR A 657 -0.37 -20.18 -2.48
C THR A 657 -1.02 -19.01 -3.22
N SER A 658 -2.15 -19.28 -3.86
CA SER A 658 -3.06 -18.30 -4.45
C SER A 658 -4.41 -18.41 -3.78
N ILE A 659 -5.19 -17.34 -3.82
CA ILE A 659 -6.58 -17.33 -3.35
C ILE A 659 -7.48 -17.30 -4.59
N TYR A 660 -8.59 -18.02 -4.57
CA TYR A 660 -9.68 -17.95 -5.55
C TYR A 660 -11.00 -17.92 -4.81
N PHE A 661 -12.07 -17.42 -5.45
CA PHE A 661 -13.42 -17.53 -4.90
C PHE A 661 -14.17 -18.66 -5.58
N LEU A 662 -14.67 -19.61 -4.80
CA LEU A 662 -15.68 -20.57 -5.24
C LEU A 662 -17.05 -19.98 -4.92
N VAL A 663 -17.88 -19.80 -5.94
CA VAL A 663 -19.23 -19.27 -5.82
C VAL A 663 -20.21 -20.42 -5.97
N GLU A 664 -20.89 -20.77 -4.89
CA GLU A 664 -21.91 -21.80 -4.85
C GLU A 664 -23.24 -21.18 -4.40
N ASN A 665 -24.29 -21.31 -5.22
CA ASN A 665 -25.62 -20.77 -4.94
C ASN A 665 -25.62 -19.26 -4.56
N GLY A 666 -24.73 -18.48 -5.19
CA GLY A 666 -24.57 -17.05 -4.93
C GLY A 666 -23.67 -16.67 -3.76
N LYS A 667 -23.28 -17.63 -2.90
CA LYS A 667 -22.35 -17.40 -1.79
C LYS A 667 -20.91 -17.63 -2.23
N LYS A 668 -19.99 -16.73 -1.85
CA LYS A 668 -18.57 -16.81 -2.19
C LYS A 668 -17.77 -17.39 -1.03
N PHE A 669 -16.90 -18.34 -1.33
CA PHE A 669 -15.99 -18.98 -0.38
C PHE A 669 -14.55 -18.80 -0.85
N GLU A 670 -13.67 -18.35 0.04
CA GLU A 670 -12.24 -18.30 -0.25
C GLU A 670 -11.65 -19.70 -0.38
N TYR A 671 -10.83 -19.87 -1.40
CA TYR A 671 -10.18 -21.12 -1.74
C TYR A 671 -8.68 -20.91 -1.90
N ILE A 672 -7.96 -21.11 -0.79
CA ILE A 672 -6.49 -21.02 -0.74
C ILE A 672 -5.93 -22.28 -1.38
N CYS A 673 -5.26 -22.13 -2.51
CA CYS A 673 -4.86 -23.24 -3.36
C CYS A 673 -3.50 -23.04 -4.05
N VAL A 674 -3.00 -24.13 -4.63
CA VAL A 674 -1.86 -24.16 -5.52
C VAL A 674 -2.37 -24.44 -6.94
N PRO A 675 -2.21 -23.53 -7.92
CA PRO A 675 -2.76 -23.69 -9.27
C PRO A 675 -1.83 -24.53 -10.14
N PHE A 676 -2.13 -25.81 -10.29
CA PHE A 676 -1.38 -26.72 -11.16
C PHE A 676 -1.85 -26.58 -12.60
N ASP A 677 -0.91 -26.62 -13.55
CA ASP A 677 -1.26 -26.80 -14.96
C ASP A 677 -1.89 -28.18 -15.16
N ARG A 678 -3.02 -28.24 -15.87
CA ARG A 678 -3.68 -29.51 -16.20
C ARG A 678 -2.75 -30.49 -16.92
N LYS A 679 -1.80 -29.99 -17.72
CA LYS A 679 -0.83 -30.81 -18.46
C LYS A 679 0.17 -31.48 -17.52
N ALA A 680 0.58 -30.80 -16.45
CA ALA A 680 1.46 -31.37 -15.43
C ALA A 680 0.82 -32.60 -14.77
N LEU A 681 -0.50 -32.54 -14.60
CA LEU A 681 -1.28 -33.62 -14.01
C LEU A 681 -1.71 -34.68 -15.03
N ASN A 682 -1.30 -34.64 -16.30
CA ASN A 682 -1.78 -35.53 -17.36
C ASN A 682 -3.32 -35.52 -17.52
N ILE A 683 -3.93 -34.32 -17.42
CA ILE A 683 -5.38 -34.13 -17.63
C ILE A 683 -5.60 -33.44 -18.98
N ASP A 684 -6.22 -34.17 -19.90
CA ASP A 684 -6.63 -33.66 -21.21
C ASP A 684 -7.92 -32.83 -21.14
N ASN A 685 -8.34 -32.27 -22.27
CA ASN A 685 -9.55 -31.44 -22.33
C ASN A 685 -10.83 -32.22 -22.03
N ALA A 686 -10.91 -33.49 -22.44
CA ALA A 686 -12.10 -34.32 -22.22
C ALA A 686 -12.28 -34.64 -20.73
N LYS A 687 -11.17 -34.95 -20.04
CA LYS A 687 -11.15 -35.23 -18.61
C LYS A 687 -11.36 -33.95 -17.77
N MET A 688 -10.87 -32.80 -18.23
CA MET A 688 -11.23 -31.50 -17.64
C MET A 688 -12.75 -31.26 -17.71
N ASP A 689 -13.37 -31.51 -18.85
CA ASP A 689 -14.83 -31.33 -19.04
C ASP A 689 -15.64 -32.29 -18.18
N TYR A 690 -15.16 -33.52 -18.03
CA TYR A 690 -15.72 -34.48 -17.09
C TYR A 690 -15.67 -33.96 -15.66
N TYR A 691 -14.52 -33.43 -15.20
CA TYR A 691 -14.41 -32.89 -13.84
C TYR A 691 -15.33 -31.69 -13.59
N THR A 692 -15.46 -30.77 -14.54
CA THR A 692 -16.36 -29.60 -14.40
C THR A 692 -17.83 -30.01 -14.34
N LYS A 693 -18.20 -31.18 -14.90
CA LYS A 693 -19.56 -31.72 -14.88
C LYS A 693 -19.86 -32.66 -13.73
N LYS A 694 -18.89 -32.95 -12.84
CA LYS A 694 -19.14 -33.75 -11.64
C LYS A 694 -20.28 -33.13 -10.82
N GLU A 695 -21.19 -33.95 -10.32
CA GLU A 695 -22.35 -33.47 -9.55
C GLU A 695 -21.94 -32.63 -8.35
N THR A 696 -20.84 -33.00 -7.69
CA THR A 696 -20.25 -32.26 -6.56
C THR A 696 -19.78 -30.85 -6.89
N LEU A 697 -19.60 -30.53 -8.18
CA LEU A 697 -19.09 -29.24 -8.66
C LEU A 697 -20.07 -28.49 -9.56
N LYS A 698 -21.27 -29.06 -9.82
CA LYS A 698 -22.22 -28.61 -10.85
C LYS A 698 -22.72 -27.17 -10.66
N ASN A 699 -22.69 -26.66 -9.43
CA ASN A 699 -23.14 -25.31 -9.09
C ASN A 699 -22.01 -24.36 -8.67
N ILE A 700 -20.75 -24.77 -8.90
CA ILE A 700 -19.58 -24.00 -8.45
C ILE A 700 -19.02 -23.18 -9.61
N LYS A 701 -19.05 -21.86 -9.45
CA LYS A 701 -18.39 -20.92 -10.36
C LYS A 701 -17.10 -20.42 -9.72
N ILE A 702 -16.01 -20.40 -10.48
CA ILE A 702 -14.72 -19.88 -10.01
C ILE A 702 -14.59 -18.43 -10.43
N GLU A 703 -14.41 -17.55 -9.45
CA GLU A 703 -14.05 -16.16 -9.65
C GLU A 703 -12.61 -15.94 -9.17
N GLN A 704 -11.84 -15.18 -9.95
CA GLN A 704 -10.43 -14.97 -9.67
C GLN A 704 -10.26 -13.95 -8.54
N PHE A 705 -9.48 -14.29 -7.51
CA PHE A 705 -8.93 -13.28 -6.61
C PHE A 705 -7.82 -12.52 -7.35
N MET A 706 -7.70 -11.20 -7.15
CA MET A 706 -6.67 -10.40 -7.79
C MET A 706 -5.27 -11.02 -7.59
N GLN A 707 -4.48 -11.15 -8.66
CA GLN A 707 -3.07 -11.56 -8.54
C GLN A 707 -2.25 -10.41 -7.93
N PHE A 708 -1.52 -10.70 -6.85
CA PHE A 708 -0.56 -9.81 -6.18
C PHE A 708 0.87 -9.84 -6.78
#